data_AF-A0A6L9ZY64-F1
#
_entry.id   AF-A0A6L9ZY64-F1
#
_cell.length_a   1.000
_cell.length_b   1.000
_cell.length_c   1.000
_cell.angle_alpha   90.00
_cell.angle_beta   90.00
_cell.angle_gamma   90.00
#
_symmetry.space_group_name_H-M   'P 1'
#
loop_
_entity.id
_entity.type
_entity.pdbx_description
1 polymer ?
#
loop_
_entity_poly.entity_id
_entity_poly.type
_entity_poly.pdbx_seq_one_letter_code
_entity_poly.pdbx_strand_id
1 'polypeptide(L)'
;MKNQILVFVDAGVENYQQLFDGVVAEARPFILHTATDGIQQIDQILQQYPGQKTVHIISHGAPGCLYLGNTQLSLDTLQLYAPQVQQWDIDHLLLYGCHVAAGDAGEEFVSKLQSLTGANIAASKSLTGAAVKGGNWELEVNTGKVKVTTALQTEVMETYSGVFNYQLEVAQKIGNEWGLGIATDSNGNVWATGYFSGSIDIDGDGNNDLISNGYEDSYVVKFDSDGNLLFAQNIGSGADGEIGYGIATDSDGNAWATGRFFGSIDIDGDGNHDLTSNGSLDSYVAKFDSNGNLLFAQNIGGSSSDEGHGIATDSDGNVWATGSFQSSIDIDGDGNNDLTSNGFYDSYVAKFDSNGNLLFAQNVGDRSSDEGHGIATDSNGNVWATGSFKGSIDIDGDGNNDLTSNDRYGRYDSYVAKFDSNGNFLFAQNIGSNSNDHGYDIATDSDGNAWATGSFGGSIDIDGDGNNDLTSNGDGDSYVLKFDSNGNLQFAQNIGGSDGDYGYGIAIDSNGNVWATGDFDGSIDIDGDGSNDLTSNGSLDSYVAKFDNNGNFLFAQNIGGGLSGRGRGIATDSNGNVWATGKFSGSTDIDGDGNNDLTGRGGYIVKFSENTSPSQPVRFDFNGDGIADILWRNSTNGANSIWLMNDDGTRNSSVNPGRVDTAWDVAGVDDFNADGVTDILWRHGTLGNNRIWLMNSDGTRSSIVNPGGVDTALDVAGIDDFNSDGVPDILWRNGTLGNNRIWLMNSDGTRSSIVNPGRVDTTLDVAGVDDFNDDGVADILWRNGTNGNNTIWLMNDNGTRNSIVNPGGVDTALDVAGVDDFNADGVPDILWRNGSNGANSIWLMNDDGTRSSIVNPGRAGTAWDVAGVEDFNADGVADILWRNVSNGTNSIWFMDNDGTRSSIVNPGRAGTAWDVVGV
;
A
#
# COMPACT_ATOMS: atom_id res chain seq x y z
N MET A 1 -9.36 -7.46 49.01
CA MET A 1 -9.49 -8.09 47.69
C MET A 1 -8.48 -7.38 46.80
N LYS A 2 -7.63 -8.10 46.06
CA LYS A 2 -6.63 -7.45 45.19
C LYS A 2 -7.38 -6.84 44.01
N ASN A 3 -7.17 -5.55 43.69
CA ASN A 3 -7.59 -4.99 42.39
C ASN A 3 -6.99 -5.87 41.29
N GLN A 4 -7.82 -6.28 40.34
CA GLN A 4 -7.37 -7.03 39.17
C GLN A 4 -7.11 -6.04 38.03
N ILE A 5 -5.97 -6.16 37.37
CA ILE A 5 -5.63 -5.39 36.17
C ILE A 5 -5.88 -6.31 34.98
N LEU A 6 -6.80 -5.93 34.10
CA LEU A 6 -7.08 -6.65 32.86
C LEU A 6 -6.68 -5.75 31.70
N VAL A 7 -6.02 -6.31 30.70
CA VAL A 7 -5.55 -5.61 29.51
C VAL A 7 -6.20 -6.26 28.31
N PHE A 8 -6.92 -5.48 27.52
CA PHE A 8 -7.48 -5.90 26.25
C PHE A 8 -6.62 -5.29 25.17
N VAL A 9 -6.06 -6.14 24.31
CA VAL A 9 -5.26 -5.74 23.15
C VAL A 9 -6.07 -6.12 21.91
N ASP A 10 -6.38 -5.12 21.10
CA ASP A 10 -7.08 -5.35 19.85
C ASP A 10 -6.16 -6.04 18.83
N ALA A 11 -6.65 -7.06 18.12
CA ALA A 11 -5.85 -7.72 17.10
C ALA A 11 -5.73 -6.91 15.79
N GLY A 12 -6.48 -5.80 15.66
CA GLY A 12 -6.39 -4.87 14.55
C GLY A 12 -5.27 -3.85 14.66
N VAL A 13 -4.56 -3.75 15.80
CA VAL A 13 -3.37 -2.89 15.89
C VAL A 13 -2.11 -3.63 15.41
N GLU A 14 -1.20 -2.86 14.80
CA GLU A 14 0.10 -3.35 14.35
C GLU A 14 0.86 -4.07 15.48
N ASN A 15 1.49 -5.21 15.19
CA ASN A 15 2.29 -5.99 16.14
C ASN A 15 1.61 -6.23 17.51
N TYR A 16 0.29 -6.48 17.50
CA TYR A 16 -0.47 -6.70 18.72
C TYR A 16 0.08 -7.84 19.60
N GLN A 17 0.79 -8.80 19.02
CA GLN A 17 1.45 -9.90 19.74
C GLN A 17 2.52 -9.37 20.71
N GLN A 18 3.34 -8.41 20.28
CA GLN A 18 4.36 -7.78 21.13
C GLN A 18 3.71 -7.05 22.31
N LEU A 19 2.61 -6.35 22.07
CA LEU A 19 1.83 -5.68 23.11
C LEU A 19 1.17 -6.69 24.06
N PHE A 20 0.65 -7.80 23.53
CA PHE A 20 0.01 -8.86 24.30
C PHE A 20 1.00 -9.59 25.22
N ASP A 21 2.15 -10.00 24.69
CA ASP A 21 3.21 -10.68 25.42
C ASP A 21 3.96 -9.73 26.37
N GLY A 22 3.99 -8.44 26.01
CA GLY A 22 4.57 -7.35 26.78
C GLY A 22 3.75 -6.87 27.97
N VAL A 23 2.59 -7.45 28.24
CA VAL A 23 1.79 -7.10 29.42
C VAL A 23 2.51 -7.47 30.72
N VAL A 24 2.49 -6.57 31.71
CA VAL A 24 3.16 -6.78 33.00
C VAL A 24 2.59 -7.99 33.75
N ALA A 25 3.44 -8.72 34.48
CA ALA A 25 3.07 -9.96 35.15
C ALA A 25 1.94 -9.82 36.20
N GLU A 26 1.70 -8.62 36.73
CA GLU A 26 0.60 -8.32 37.64
C GLU A 26 -0.76 -8.12 36.95
N ALA A 27 -0.76 -7.97 35.63
CA ALA A 27 -1.93 -7.81 34.79
C ALA A 27 -2.24 -9.09 34.02
N ARG A 28 -3.45 -9.16 33.46
CA ARG A 28 -3.89 -10.30 32.66
C ARG A 28 -4.33 -9.83 31.27
N PRO A 29 -3.61 -10.23 30.20
CA PRO A 29 -3.95 -9.83 28.83
C PRO A 29 -5.06 -10.70 28.24
N PHE A 30 -5.82 -10.11 27.32
CA PHE A 30 -6.82 -10.73 26.46
C PHE A 30 -6.72 -10.11 25.08
N ILE A 31 -6.82 -10.94 24.04
CA ILE A 31 -6.91 -10.48 22.65
C ILE A 31 -8.38 -10.21 22.35
N LEU A 32 -8.68 -9.08 21.72
CA LEU A 32 -9.96 -8.87 21.04
C LEU A 32 -9.79 -9.31 19.59
N HIS A 33 -10.56 -10.30 19.17
CA HIS A 33 -10.51 -10.80 17.81
C HIS A 33 -11.25 -9.85 16.87
N THR A 34 -10.62 -9.52 15.74
CA THR A 34 -11.14 -8.60 14.70
C THR A 34 -12.44 -9.07 14.07
N ALA A 35 -12.77 -10.36 14.11
CA ALA A 35 -14.00 -10.88 13.51
C ALA A 35 -15.22 -10.91 14.46
N THR A 36 -15.13 -10.27 15.64
CA THR A 36 -16.19 -10.35 16.66
C THR A 36 -16.32 -9.07 17.48
N ASP A 37 -17.54 -8.73 17.90
CA ASP A 37 -17.83 -7.48 18.63
C ASP A 37 -16.93 -7.35 19.87
N GLY A 38 -16.00 -6.40 19.85
CA GLY A 38 -15.04 -6.17 20.92
C GLY A 38 -15.69 -5.79 22.26
N ILE A 39 -16.82 -5.08 22.24
CA ILE A 39 -17.57 -4.74 23.46
C ILE A 39 -18.20 -5.98 24.09
N GLN A 40 -18.73 -6.89 23.27
CA GLN A 40 -19.25 -8.16 23.72
C GLN A 40 -18.14 -9.05 24.28
N GLN A 41 -16.99 -9.12 23.61
CA GLN A 41 -15.81 -9.83 24.10
C GLN A 41 -15.37 -9.30 25.48
N ILE A 42 -15.24 -7.98 25.61
CA ILE A 42 -14.89 -7.32 26.88
C ILE A 42 -15.94 -7.66 27.95
N ASP A 43 -17.24 -7.50 27.68
CA ASP A 43 -18.31 -7.78 28.64
C ASP A 43 -18.27 -9.25 29.13
N GLN A 44 -18.16 -10.21 28.21
CA GLN A 44 -18.08 -11.64 28.54
C GLN A 44 -16.86 -11.96 29.42
N ILE A 45 -15.72 -11.34 29.12
CA ILE A 45 -14.51 -11.50 29.93
C ILE A 45 -14.71 -10.87 31.29
N LEU A 46 -15.21 -9.63 31.37
CA LEU A 46 -15.45 -8.93 32.63
C LEU A 46 -16.40 -9.70 33.56
N GLN A 47 -17.43 -10.38 33.04
CA GLN A 47 -18.34 -11.20 33.85
C GLN A 47 -17.65 -12.40 34.52
N GLN A 48 -16.55 -12.90 33.96
CA GLN A 48 -15.77 -14.02 34.53
C GLN A 48 -14.87 -13.58 35.70
N TYR A 49 -14.65 -12.27 35.85
CA TYR A 49 -13.79 -11.70 36.89
C TYR A 49 -14.63 -10.82 37.83
N PRO A 50 -15.21 -11.32 38.93
CA PRO A 50 -16.04 -10.50 39.80
C PRO A 50 -15.21 -9.57 40.72
N GLY A 51 -15.69 -8.33 40.92
CA GLY A 51 -15.08 -7.31 41.77
C GLY A 51 -14.39 -6.19 40.99
N GLN A 52 -14.08 -5.09 41.69
CA GLN A 52 -13.49 -3.87 41.11
C GLN A 52 -12.17 -4.11 40.36
N LYS A 53 -12.11 -3.65 39.11
CA LYS A 53 -10.95 -3.79 38.21
C LYS A 53 -10.39 -2.45 37.75
N THR A 54 -9.12 -2.49 37.38
CA THR A 54 -8.52 -1.54 36.45
C THR A 54 -8.49 -2.22 35.08
N VAL A 55 -9.09 -1.58 34.07
CA VAL A 55 -9.12 -2.09 32.70
C VAL A 55 -8.28 -1.18 31.82
N HIS A 56 -7.41 -1.79 31.02
CA HIS A 56 -6.67 -1.15 29.95
C HIS A 56 -7.21 -1.67 28.62
N ILE A 57 -7.46 -0.77 27.68
CA ILE A 57 -7.85 -1.09 26.31
C ILE A 57 -6.80 -0.47 25.40
N ILE A 58 -6.17 -1.29 24.57
CA ILE A 58 -5.18 -0.90 23.56
C ILE A 58 -5.78 -1.21 22.20
N SER A 59 -5.96 -0.17 21.38
CA SER A 59 -6.63 -0.27 20.09
C SER A 59 -6.31 0.93 19.19
N HIS A 60 -6.69 0.87 17.91
CA HIS A 60 -6.83 2.09 17.11
C HIS A 60 -7.82 3.06 17.76
N GLY A 61 -7.65 4.35 17.49
CA GLY A 61 -8.52 5.40 18.02
C GLY A 61 -8.57 6.63 17.14
N ALA A 62 -9.65 7.38 17.31
CA ALA A 62 -9.89 8.70 16.72
C ALA A 62 -10.63 9.57 17.76
N PRO A 63 -10.71 10.91 17.60
CA PRO A 63 -11.45 11.77 18.52
C PRO A 63 -12.86 11.26 18.84
N GLY A 64 -13.06 10.80 20.09
CA GLY A 64 -14.33 10.29 20.57
C GLY A 64 -14.70 8.87 20.09
N CYS A 65 -13.74 8.09 19.60
CA CYS A 65 -13.94 6.71 19.12
C CYS A 65 -12.79 5.77 19.52
N LEU A 66 -13.14 4.50 19.80
CA LEU A 66 -12.23 3.35 19.89
C LEU A 66 -12.71 2.26 18.93
N TYR A 67 -11.80 1.67 18.17
CA TYR A 67 -12.05 0.51 17.30
C TYR A 67 -11.74 -0.78 18.07
N LEU A 68 -12.72 -1.67 18.25
CA LEU A 68 -12.63 -2.82 19.14
C LEU A 68 -13.21 -4.08 18.48
N GLY A 69 -12.35 -5.01 18.07
CA GLY A 69 -12.73 -6.16 17.25
C GLY A 69 -13.22 -5.66 15.90
N ASN A 70 -14.46 -6.01 15.54
CA ASN A 70 -15.15 -5.46 14.38
C ASN A 70 -16.09 -4.27 14.72
N THR A 71 -16.18 -3.83 15.98
CA THR A 71 -17.13 -2.76 16.36
C THR A 71 -16.42 -1.48 16.79
N GLN A 72 -17.17 -0.39 16.90
CA GLN A 72 -16.69 0.89 17.42
C GLN A 72 -17.40 1.27 18.73
N LEU A 73 -16.65 1.70 19.73
CA LEU A 73 -17.19 2.42 20.89
C LEU A 73 -16.94 3.92 20.69
N SER A 74 -17.94 4.61 20.15
CA SER A 74 -17.87 6.01 19.77
C SER A 74 -19.00 6.83 20.40
N LEU A 75 -19.00 8.16 20.24
CA LEU A 75 -20.12 9.00 20.68
C LEU A 75 -21.48 8.57 20.13
N ASP A 76 -21.49 8.01 18.91
CA ASP A 76 -22.69 7.60 18.20
C ASP A 76 -23.19 6.24 18.68
N THR A 77 -22.28 5.30 18.90
CA THR A 77 -22.62 3.93 19.35
C THR A 77 -22.76 3.81 20.87
N LEU A 78 -22.26 4.78 21.65
CA LEU A 78 -22.24 4.72 23.10
C LEU A 78 -23.62 4.53 23.74
N GLN A 79 -24.67 5.09 23.14
CA GLN A 79 -26.03 4.91 23.65
C GLN A 79 -26.59 3.50 23.36
N LEU A 80 -26.18 2.88 22.25
CA LEU A 80 -26.52 1.50 21.91
C LEU A 80 -25.87 0.53 22.90
N TYR A 81 -24.59 0.73 23.20
CA TYR A 81 -23.82 -0.11 24.13
C TYR A 81 -24.04 0.22 25.61
N ALA A 82 -24.83 1.26 25.92
CA ALA A 82 -25.12 1.69 27.30
C ALA A 82 -25.54 0.53 28.23
N PRO A 83 -26.41 -0.42 27.83
CA PRO A 83 -26.80 -1.55 28.68
C PRO A 83 -25.64 -2.49 29.03
N GLN A 84 -24.67 -2.69 28.13
CA GLN A 84 -23.47 -3.50 28.36
C GLN A 84 -22.47 -2.73 29.23
N VAL A 85 -22.08 -1.52 28.82
CA VAL A 85 -21.01 -0.78 29.52
C VAL A 85 -21.42 -0.32 30.92
N GLN A 86 -22.72 -0.12 31.20
CA GLN A 86 -23.23 0.14 32.56
C GLN A 86 -23.08 -1.07 33.51
N GLN A 87 -22.94 -2.28 32.97
CA GLN A 87 -22.74 -3.50 33.77
C GLN A 87 -21.28 -3.78 34.07
N TRP A 88 -20.36 -3.04 33.45
CA TRP A 88 -18.93 -3.19 33.70
C TRP A 88 -18.60 -2.75 35.13
N ASP A 89 -18.31 -3.72 36.00
CA ASP A 89 -17.85 -3.49 37.38
C ASP A 89 -16.38 -3.05 37.40
N ILE A 90 -16.12 -1.81 36.97
CA ILE A 90 -14.78 -1.23 36.75
C ILE A 90 -14.59 0.06 37.58
N ASP A 91 -13.43 0.21 38.21
CA ASP A 91 -13.06 1.42 38.97
C ASP A 91 -12.28 2.43 38.12
N HIS A 92 -11.44 1.90 37.25
CA HIS A 92 -10.54 2.65 36.38
C HIS A 92 -10.57 2.07 34.96
N LEU A 93 -10.72 2.93 33.97
CA LEU A 93 -10.65 2.59 32.55
C LEU A 93 -9.56 3.44 31.89
N LEU A 94 -8.59 2.79 31.27
CA LEU A 94 -7.45 3.42 30.62
C LEU A 94 -7.51 3.09 29.13
N LEU A 95 -7.60 4.12 28.29
CA LEU A 95 -7.87 4.01 26.86
C LEU A 95 -6.64 4.45 26.05
N TYR A 96 -5.94 3.50 25.45
CA TYR A 96 -4.76 3.67 24.62
C TYR A 96 -5.15 3.52 23.15
N GLY A 97 -5.72 4.58 22.59
CA GLY A 97 -5.93 4.74 21.16
C GLY A 97 -5.59 6.17 20.77
N CYS A 98 -5.12 6.37 19.55
CA CYS A 98 -4.74 7.70 19.07
C CYS A 98 -5.91 8.68 19.21
N HIS A 99 -5.64 9.85 19.78
CA HIS A 99 -6.57 10.98 19.80
C HIS A 99 -7.96 10.74 20.45
N VAL A 100 -8.20 9.62 21.14
CA VAL A 100 -9.53 9.23 21.67
C VAL A 100 -10.22 10.33 22.48
N ALA A 101 -9.44 11.11 23.23
CA ALA A 101 -9.91 12.22 24.05
C ALA A 101 -9.56 13.62 23.50
N ALA A 102 -9.15 13.70 22.23
CA ALA A 102 -8.84 14.94 21.53
C ALA A 102 -10.11 15.70 21.13
N GLY A 103 -10.00 17.03 21.10
CA GLY A 103 -11.09 17.93 20.72
C GLY A 103 -12.33 17.88 21.61
N ASP A 104 -13.37 18.60 21.18
CA ASP A 104 -14.66 18.65 21.87
C ASP A 104 -15.36 17.28 21.86
N ALA A 105 -15.22 16.53 20.75
CA ALA A 105 -15.78 15.18 20.59
C ALA A 105 -15.17 14.18 21.58
N GLY A 106 -13.84 14.13 21.69
CA GLY A 106 -13.16 13.24 22.64
C GLY A 106 -13.46 13.60 24.10
N GLU A 107 -13.53 14.88 24.44
CA GLU A 107 -13.94 15.31 25.79
C GLU A 107 -15.39 14.91 26.12
N GLU A 108 -16.31 15.05 25.18
CA GLU A 108 -17.70 14.62 25.34
C GLU A 108 -17.81 13.09 25.47
N PHE A 109 -17.09 12.34 24.62
CA PHE A 109 -17.04 10.88 24.64
C PHE A 109 -16.62 10.36 26.01
N VAL A 110 -15.47 10.84 26.50
CA VAL A 110 -14.91 10.45 27.78
C VAL A 110 -15.86 10.82 28.93
N SER A 111 -16.52 11.99 28.87
CA SER A 111 -17.50 12.40 29.89
C SER A 111 -18.76 11.53 29.90
N LYS A 112 -19.29 11.15 28.73
CA LYS A 112 -20.46 10.27 28.63
C LYS A 112 -20.13 8.85 29.05
N LEU A 113 -19.00 8.31 28.60
CA LEU A 113 -18.54 6.97 28.96
C LEU A 113 -18.29 6.87 30.47
N GLN A 114 -17.74 7.92 31.10
CA GLN A 114 -17.60 8.00 32.55
C GLN A 114 -18.97 7.94 33.24
N SER A 115 -19.95 8.67 32.72
CA SER A 115 -21.29 8.74 33.31
C SER A 115 -22.03 7.39 33.23
N LEU A 116 -21.75 6.60 32.18
CA LEU A 116 -22.35 5.28 31.98
C LEU A 116 -21.66 4.20 32.83
N THR A 117 -20.34 4.13 32.79
CA THR A 117 -19.56 3.09 33.50
C THR A 117 -19.43 3.37 34.99
N GLY A 118 -19.47 4.65 35.40
CA GLY A 118 -19.14 5.09 36.75
C GLY A 118 -17.64 5.00 37.09
N ALA A 119 -16.79 4.57 36.14
CA ALA A 119 -15.35 4.45 36.32
C ALA A 119 -14.66 5.83 36.26
N ASN A 120 -13.46 5.93 36.83
CA ASN A 120 -12.57 7.05 36.51
C ASN A 120 -11.80 6.70 35.24
N ILE A 121 -11.88 7.55 34.22
CA ILE A 121 -11.31 7.30 32.90
C ILE A 121 -10.02 8.10 32.74
N ALA A 122 -8.99 7.46 32.18
CA ALA A 122 -7.83 8.10 31.58
C ALA A 122 -7.77 7.76 30.09
N ALA A 123 -7.51 8.74 29.22
CA ALA A 123 -7.51 8.53 27.78
C ALA A 123 -6.51 9.47 27.09
N SER A 124 -5.99 9.01 25.94
CA SER A 124 -5.00 9.76 25.16
C SER A 124 -5.64 10.91 24.38
N LYS A 125 -4.97 12.05 24.36
CA LYS A 125 -5.26 13.23 23.52
C LYS A 125 -4.36 13.32 22.30
N SER A 126 -3.37 12.46 22.20
CA SER A 126 -2.32 12.52 21.19
C SER A 126 -2.16 11.17 20.48
N LEU A 127 -1.25 11.13 19.52
CA LEU A 127 -0.83 9.89 18.90
C LEU A 127 -0.29 8.94 19.99
N THR A 128 -0.77 7.70 20.01
CA THR A 128 -0.42 6.71 21.04
C THR A 128 0.45 5.61 20.44
N GLY A 129 1.57 5.28 21.09
CA GLY A 129 2.52 4.28 20.61
C GLY A 129 3.96 4.80 20.53
N ALA A 130 4.67 4.41 19.47
CA ALA A 130 6.10 4.66 19.27
C ALA A 130 6.47 6.15 19.31
N ALA A 131 7.47 6.50 20.13
CA ALA A 131 7.97 7.86 20.25
C ALA A 131 8.62 8.38 18.95
N VAL A 132 9.25 7.49 18.17
CA VAL A 132 9.88 7.80 16.88
C VAL A 132 8.86 8.25 15.83
N LYS A 133 7.63 7.73 15.88
CA LYS A 133 6.50 8.13 15.02
C LYS A 133 5.69 9.30 15.61
N GLY A 134 6.23 10.02 16.60
CA GLY A 134 5.57 11.14 17.29
C GLY A 134 4.51 10.73 18.33
N GLY A 135 4.37 9.43 18.59
CA GLY A 135 3.48 8.87 19.59
C GLY A 135 4.02 8.97 21.02
N ASN A 136 3.17 8.68 21.99
CA ASN A 136 3.58 8.45 23.37
C ASN A 136 2.58 7.54 24.09
N TRP A 137 2.90 7.12 25.32
CA TRP A 137 2.02 6.27 26.13
C TRP A 137 1.29 7.05 27.24
N GLU A 138 1.24 8.38 27.13
CA GLU A 138 0.59 9.25 28.11
C GLU A 138 -0.93 9.25 27.91
N LEU A 139 -1.65 9.36 29.02
CA LEU A 139 -3.11 9.51 29.04
C LEU A 139 -3.44 10.85 29.69
N GLU A 140 -3.48 11.89 28.87
CA GLU A 140 -3.49 13.28 29.28
C GLU A 140 -4.85 13.71 29.86
N VAL A 141 -5.93 13.06 29.44
CA VAL A 141 -7.28 13.33 29.96
C VAL A 141 -7.60 12.40 31.11
N ASN A 142 -8.12 12.96 32.21
CA ASN A 142 -8.50 12.20 33.40
C ASN A 142 -9.81 12.74 34.01
N THR A 143 -10.79 11.88 34.25
CA THR A 143 -12.11 12.29 34.80
C THR A 143 -12.23 12.18 36.33
N GLY A 144 -11.14 11.87 37.02
CA GLY A 144 -11.10 11.72 38.48
C GLY A 144 -9.72 11.40 39.03
N LYS A 145 -9.65 10.79 40.23
CA LYS A 145 -8.39 10.28 40.78
C LYS A 145 -8.07 8.91 40.17
N VAL A 146 -7.59 8.91 38.93
CA VAL A 146 -7.06 7.70 38.30
C VAL A 146 -5.67 7.45 38.85
N LYS A 147 -5.40 6.22 39.31
CA LYS A 147 -4.02 5.78 39.52
C LYS A 147 -3.59 5.11 38.22
N VAL A 148 -2.94 5.87 37.35
CA VAL A 148 -2.34 5.32 36.12
C VAL A 148 -1.22 4.36 36.55
N THR A 149 -1.45 3.07 36.33
CA THR A 149 -0.45 2.01 36.48
C THR A 149 -0.17 1.49 35.09
N THR A 150 1.08 1.50 34.63
CA THR A 150 1.45 0.97 33.32
C THR A 150 1.02 -0.49 33.18
N ALA A 151 0.34 -0.81 32.07
CA ALA A 151 -0.11 -2.17 31.74
C ALA A 151 0.92 -2.96 30.95
N LEU A 152 1.84 -2.26 30.30
CA LEU A 152 2.91 -2.82 29.49
C LEU A 152 4.24 -2.69 30.24
N GLN A 153 5.13 -3.64 29.98
CA GLN A 153 6.52 -3.57 30.40
C GLN A 153 7.17 -2.33 29.76
N THR A 154 8.07 -1.68 30.49
CA THR A 154 8.74 -0.47 30.00
C THR A 154 9.48 -0.72 28.69
N GLU A 155 10.16 -1.86 28.59
CA GLU A 155 10.86 -2.31 27.39
C GLU A 155 9.92 -2.38 26.18
N VAL A 156 8.75 -3.01 26.30
CA VAL A 156 7.75 -3.07 25.22
C VAL A 156 7.25 -1.69 24.81
N MET A 157 7.05 -0.76 25.76
CA MET A 157 6.65 0.61 25.39
C MET A 157 7.79 1.39 24.72
N GLU A 158 9.04 1.03 24.97
CA GLU A 158 10.23 1.65 24.38
C GLU A 158 10.55 1.06 22.99
N THR A 159 10.31 -0.25 22.78
CA THR A 159 10.61 -0.96 21.53
C THR A 159 9.42 -1.13 20.58
N TYR A 160 8.19 -0.89 21.00
CA TYR A 160 7.03 -0.96 20.11
C TYR A 160 7.15 0.09 18.99
N SER A 161 7.16 -0.37 17.74
CA SER A 161 7.42 0.42 16.53
C SER A 161 6.17 1.06 15.92
N GLY A 162 4.98 0.57 16.28
CA GLY A 162 3.70 1.04 15.74
C GLY A 162 3.13 2.27 16.44
N VAL A 163 2.16 2.92 15.79
CA VAL A 163 1.26 3.91 16.39
C VAL A 163 -0.17 3.57 16.03
N PHE A 164 -1.11 3.87 16.92
CA PHE A 164 -2.49 3.40 16.77
C PHE A 164 -3.35 4.26 15.82
N ASN A 165 -2.78 4.81 14.73
CA ASN A 165 -3.48 5.66 13.73
C ASN A 165 -3.24 5.20 12.28
N TYR A 166 -4.23 5.37 11.38
CA TYR A 166 -4.01 5.43 9.92
C TYR A 166 -3.72 6.89 9.54
N GLN A 167 -2.71 7.16 8.71
CA GLN A 167 -2.33 8.52 8.36
C GLN A 167 -2.95 8.94 7.03
N LEU A 168 -3.49 10.16 7.03
CA LEU A 168 -3.74 10.91 5.81
C LEU A 168 -2.44 11.63 5.45
N GLU A 169 -1.82 11.26 4.33
CA GLU A 169 -0.57 11.89 3.90
C GLU A 169 -0.79 13.08 2.98
N VAL A 170 -1.81 12.97 2.12
CA VAL A 170 -2.13 13.98 1.10
C VAL A 170 -3.63 14.19 1.06
N ALA A 171 -4.04 15.44 1.12
CA ALA A 171 -5.39 15.86 0.78
C ALA A 171 -5.30 17.10 -0.11
N GLN A 172 -5.57 16.92 -1.40
CA GLN A 172 -5.47 17.98 -2.39
C GLN A 172 -6.80 18.22 -3.08
N LYS A 173 -7.07 19.50 -3.35
CA LYS A 173 -8.25 19.93 -4.08
C LYS A 173 -7.95 19.93 -5.58
N ILE A 174 -8.63 19.10 -6.35
CA ILE A 174 -8.49 19.03 -7.82
C ILE A 174 -9.56 19.85 -8.57
N GLY A 175 -9.84 21.07 -8.09
CA GLY A 175 -10.74 22.00 -8.80
C GLY A 175 -12.22 21.95 -8.41
N ASN A 176 -13.10 22.50 -9.26
CA ASN A 176 -14.49 22.85 -8.87
C ASN A 176 -15.56 21.80 -9.19
N GLU A 177 -15.25 20.74 -9.95
CA GLU A 177 -16.13 19.58 -10.17
C GLU A 177 -15.29 18.28 -10.36
N TRP A 178 -15.96 17.12 -10.54
CA TRP A 178 -15.66 15.80 -9.94
C TRP A 178 -14.35 15.14 -10.43
N GLY A 179 -13.65 14.42 -9.53
CA GLY A 179 -12.78 13.31 -9.92
C GLY A 179 -13.61 12.03 -10.04
N LEU A 180 -13.48 11.32 -11.16
CA LEU A 180 -14.31 10.16 -11.50
C LEU A 180 -13.49 8.87 -11.59
N GLY A 181 -12.37 8.89 -12.33
CA GLY A 181 -11.48 7.74 -12.50
C GLY A 181 -10.09 8.04 -11.97
N ILE A 182 -9.44 7.03 -11.41
CA ILE A 182 -8.08 7.09 -10.89
C ILE A 182 -7.36 5.76 -11.14
N ALA A 183 -6.07 5.81 -11.45
CA ALA A 183 -5.19 4.66 -11.60
C ALA A 183 -3.75 5.01 -11.19
N THR A 184 -2.96 4.01 -10.82
CA THR A 184 -1.57 4.14 -10.39
C THR A 184 -0.66 3.43 -11.40
N ASP A 185 0.50 4.00 -11.72
CA ASP A 185 1.52 3.29 -12.50
C ASP A 185 2.49 2.52 -11.59
N SER A 186 3.34 1.68 -12.18
CA SER A 186 4.27 0.82 -11.44
C SER A 186 5.34 1.58 -10.64
N ASN A 187 5.48 2.90 -10.86
CA ASN A 187 6.38 3.75 -10.05
C ASN A 187 5.60 4.49 -8.95
N GLY A 188 4.34 4.13 -8.72
CA GLY A 188 3.46 4.80 -7.75
C GLY A 188 2.94 6.17 -8.20
N ASN A 189 3.16 6.59 -9.45
CA ASN A 189 2.54 7.83 -9.93
C ASN A 189 1.06 7.63 -10.14
N VAL A 190 0.29 8.68 -9.91
CA VAL A 190 -1.18 8.63 -9.92
C VAL A 190 -1.73 9.39 -11.11
N TRP A 191 -2.56 8.74 -11.90
CA TRP A 191 -3.31 9.36 -12.99
C TRP A 191 -4.78 9.48 -12.61
N ALA A 192 -5.37 10.65 -12.84
CA ALA A 192 -6.80 10.87 -12.56
C ALA A 192 -7.49 11.60 -13.71
N THR A 193 -8.78 11.31 -13.87
CA THR A 193 -9.66 11.96 -14.84
C THR A 193 -10.99 12.34 -14.20
N GLY A 194 -11.67 13.30 -14.83
CA GLY A 194 -12.94 13.81 -14.35
C GLY A 194 -13.44 14.93 -15.24
N TYR A 195 -14.16 15.88 -14.63
CA TYR A 195 -14.64 17.06 -15.33
C TYR A 195 -14.67 18.29 -14.43
N PHE A 196 -14.54 19.47 -15.02
CA PHE A 196 -14.50 20.73 -14.29
C PHE A 196 -15.12 21.89 -15.05
N SER A 197 -15.51 22.93 -14.33
CA SER A 197 -15.85 24.23 -14.91
C SER A 197 -15.02 25.36 -14.30
N GLY A 198 -14.78 26.42 -15.10
CA GLY A 198 -14.00 27.58 -14.69
C GLY A 198 -12.49 27.35 -14.74
N SER A 199 -11.76 27.73 -13.69
CA SER A 199 -10.31 27.55 -13.62
C SER A 199 -9.92 26.82 -12.33
N ILE A 200 -8.87 26.00 -12.43
CA ILE A 200 -8.32 25.20 -11.34
C ILE A 200 -6.84 25.51 -11.18
N ASP A 201 -6.45 25.69 -9.92
CA ASP A 201 -5.08 25.71 -9.42
C ASP A 201 -4.98 24.43 -8.56
N ILE A 202 -4.29 23.41 -9.07
CA ILE A 202 -4.23 22.07 -8.50
C ILE A 202 -3.13 22.02 -7.42
N ASP A 203 -1.97 22.61 -7.72
CA ASP A 203 -0.79 22.57 -6.84
C ASP A 203 -0.75 23.72 -5.80
N GLY A 204 -1.66 24.68 -5.91
CA GLY A 204 -1.78 25.80 -4.98
C GLY A 204 -0.69 26.87 -5.16
N ASP A 205 0.05 26.87 -6.27
CA ASP A 205 1.13 27.82 -6.53
C ASP A 205 0.61 29.23 -6.89
N GLY A 206 -0.70 29.38 -7.08
CA GLY A 206 -1.40 30.61 -7.44
C GLY A 206 -1.61 30.81 -8.94
N ASN A 207 -1.22 29.85 -9.78
CA ASN A 207 -1.49 29.78 -11.21
C ASN A 207 -2.61 28.79 -11.49
N ASN A 208 -3.41 29.06 -12.53
CA ASN A 208 -4.42 28.09 -12.94
C ASN A 208 -3.77 27.07 -13.89
N ASP A 209 -3.64 25.83 -13.47
CA ASP A 209 -3.19 24.69 -14.28
C ASP A 209 -4.21 24.33 -15.36
N LEU A 210 -5.51 24.39 -15.02
CA LEU A 210 -6.61 24.09 -15.93
C LEU A 210 -7.56 25.27 -16.09
N ILE A 211 -7.99 25.54 -17.32
CA ILE A 211 -8.97 26.58 -17.65
C ILE A 211 -9.95 26.01 -18.68
N SER A 212 -11.23 25.92 -18.29
CA SER A 212 -12.29 25.43 -19.16
C SER A 212 -12.60 26.42 -20.29
N ASN A 213 -12.93 25.88 -21.46
CA ASN A 213 -13.30 26.59 -22.67
C ASN A 213 -14.77 27.02 -22.72
N GLY A 214 -15.55 26.79 -21.65
CA GLY A 214 -16.88 27.36 -21.50
C GLY A 214 -17.80 26.59 -20.55
N TYR A 215 -18.20 25.39 -20.96
CA TYR A 215 -19.09 24.50 -20.21
C TYR A 215 -18.27 23.61 -19.25
N GLU A 216 -18.70 22.38 -18.98
CA GLU A 216 -17.88 21.41 -18.26
C GLU A 216 -16.87 20.83 -19.25
N ASP A 217 -15.58 20.90 -18.93
CA ASP A 217 -14.54 20.27 -19.73
C ASP A 217 -14.00 19.05 -18.97
N SER A 218 -13.55 18.02 -19.69
CA SER A 218 -12.84 16.88 -19.09
C SER A 218 -11.38 17.24 -18.79
N TYR A 219 -10.72 16.49 -17.92
CA TYR A 219 -9.28 16.64 -17.68
C TYR A 219 -8.58 15.29 -17.54
N VAL A 220 -7.27 15.30 -17.75
CA VAL A 220 -6.35 14.24 -17.33
C VAL A 220 -5.22 14.91 -16.54
N VAL A 221 -4.92 14.38 -15.36
CA VAL A 221 -3.85 14.87 -14.49
C VAL A 221 -2.97 13.72 -14.04
N LYS A 222 -1.69 14.01 -13.76
CA LYS A 222 -0.72 13.07 -13.20
C LYS A 222 -0.05 13.67 -11.96
N PHE A 223 0.08 12.89 -10.91
CA PHE A 223 0.84 13.19 -9.70
C PHE A 223 1.96 12.16 -9.51
N ASP A 224 3.04 12.53 -8.83
CA ASP A 224 4.01 11.54 -8.32
C ASP A 224 3.47 10.79 -7.09
N SER A 225 4.23 9.82 -6.58
CA SER A 225 3.90 9.01 -5.40
C SER A 225 3.77 9.82 -4.10
N ASP A 226 4.31 11.03 -4.08
CA ASP A 226 4.20 11.98 -2.96
C ASP A 226 3.00 12.93 -3.13
N GLY A 227 2.30 12.85 -4.26
CA GLY A 227 1.15 13.66 -4.59
C GLY A 227 1.50 15.01 -5.23
N ASN A 228 2.73 15.25 -5.68
CA ASN A 228 3.06 16.48 -6.40
C ASN A 228 2.57 16.41 -7.84
N LEU A 229 2.00 17.50 -8.35
CA LEU A 229 1.51 17.58 -9.73
C LEU A 229 2.68 17.48 -10.74
N LEU A 230 2.59 16.52 -11.65
CA LEU A 230 3.54 16.32 -12.76
C LEU A 230 2.98 16.80 -14.10
N PHE A 231 1.68 16.63 -14.32
CA PHE A 231 1.02 16.92 -15.59
C PHE A 231 -0.45 17.25 -15.38
N ALA A 232 -0.98 18.18 -16.17
CA ALA A 232 -2.40 18.52 -16.21
C ALA A 232 -2.80 18.95 -17.62
N GLN A 233 -3.88 18.38 -18.14
CA GLN A 233 -4.39 18.67 -19.47
C GLN A 233 -5.91 18.82 -19.46
N ASN A 234 -6.38 19.90 -20.10
CA ASN A 234 -7.80 20.16 -20.34
C ASN A 234 -8.23 19.50 -21.65
N ILE A 235 -9.38 18.84 -21.66
CA ILE A 235 -10.03 18.23 -22.83
C ILE A 235 -11.45 18.79 -22.94
N GLY A 236 -11.65 19.79 -23.81
CA GLY A 236 -12.94 20.44 -23.96
C GLY A 236 -13.18 21.07 -25.33
N SER A 237 -14.45 21.14 -25.74
CA SER A 237 -14.91 21.65 -27.04
C SER A 237 -15.39 23.10 -26.98
N GLY A 238 -15.77 23.58 -25.79
CA GLY A 238 -16.42 24.87 -25.55
C GLY A 238 -17.88 24.95 -26.03
N ALA A 239 -18.48 23.83 -26.46
CA ALA A 239 -19.83 23.78 -27.04
C ALA A 239 -20.87 22.99 -26.22
N ASP A 240 -20.44 22.03 -25.40
CA ASP A 240 -21.26 21.28 -24.43
C ASP A 240 -20.38 20.72 -23.30
N GLY A 241 -20.92 19.86 -22.42
CA GLY A 241 -20.18 19.25 -21.31
C GLY A 241 -19.44 17.95 -21.68
N GLU A 242 -18.12 17.95 -21.57
CA GLU A 242 -17.21 16.80 -21.68
C GLU A 242 -16.94 16.18 -20.30
N ILE A 243 -16.90 14.83 -20.23
CA ILE A 243 -16.64 14.10 -18.98
C ILE A 243 -15.65 12.97 -19.24
N GLY A 244 -14.59 12.88 -18.42
CA GLY A 244 -13.72 11.72 -18.33
C GLY A 244 -14.20 10.80 -17.22
N TYR A 245 -14.47 9.53 -17.54
CA TYR A 245 -15.08 8.58 -16.59
C TYR A 245 -14.07 7.57 -16.04
N GLY A 246 -13.23 6.99 -16.91
CA GLY A 246 -12.31 5.91 -16.53
C GLY A 246 -10.89 6.18 -17.03
N ILE A 247 -9.91 5.73 -16.25
CA ILE A 247 -8.49 5.79 -16.61
C ILE A 247 -7.78 4.53 -16.09
N ALA A 248 -6.83 4.00 -16.86
CA ALA A 248 -6.01 2.85 -16.50
C ALA A 248 -4.57 3.04 -16.99
N THR A 249 -3.62 2.34 -16.38
CA THR A 249 -2.18 2.44 -16.68
C THR A 249 -1.66 1.11 -17.23
N ASP A 250 -0.90 1.16 -18.33
CA ASP A 250 -0.18 -0.03 -18.81
C ASP A 250 1.17 -0.21 -18.08
N SER A 251 1.81 -1.37 -18.27
CA SER A 251 3.09 -1.71 -17.63
C SER A 251 4.26 -0.80 -18.01
N ASP A 252 4.12 0.01 -19.06
CA ASP A 252 5.12 1.00 -19.46
C ASP A 252 4.86 2.37 -18.79
N GLY A 253 3.83 2.48 -17.95
CA GLY A 253 3.41 3.70 -17.27
C GLY A 253 2.64 4.68 -18.17
N ASN A 254 2.14 4.22 -19.32
CA ASN A 254 1.26 5.03 -20.17
C ASN A 254 -0.17 4.99 -19.61
N ALA A 255 -0.90 6.10 -19.71
CA ALA A 255 -2.29 6.19 -19.29
C ALA A 255 -3.25 6.03 -20.47
N TRP A 256 -4.32 5.26 -20.26
CA TRP A 256 -5.44 5.09 -21.17
C TRP A 256 -6.70 5.66 -20.53
N ALA A 257 -7.32 6.65 -21.16
CA ALA A 257 -8.51 7.33 -20.64
C ALA A 257 -9.72 7.13 -21.56
N THR A 258 -10.91 7.08 -20.96
CA THR A 258 -12.19 7.04 -21.68
C THR A 258 -13.21 8.01 -21.05
N GLY A 259 -14.18 8.41 -21.85
CA GLY A 259 -15.18 9.38 -21.44
C GLY A 259 -16.27 9.59 -22.48
N ARG A 260 -16.93 10.76 -22.41
CA ARG A 260 -17.85 11.27 -23.43
C ARG A 260 -17.49 12.70 -23.83
N PHE A 261 -17.71 13.04 -25.10
CA PHE A 261 -17.44 14.38 -25.63
C PHE A 261 -18.45 14.81 -26.71
N PHE A 262 -18.57 16.12 -26.92
CA PHE A 262 -19.41 16.67 -27.99
C PHE A 262 -18.59 17.55 -28.95
N GLY A 263 -18.94 17.55 -30.23
CA GLY A 263 -18.33 18.43 -31.21
C GLY A 263 -16.88 18.04 -31.49
N SER A 264 -15.97 19.00 -31.51
CA SER A 264 -14.54 18.76 -31.77
C SER A 264 -13.73 19.09 -30.53
N ILE A 265 -12.88 18.16 -30.09
CA ILE A 265 -12.03 18.32 -28.91
C ILE A 265 -10.55 18.26 -29.30
N ASP A 266 -9.74 18.98 -28.54
CA ASP A 266 -8.27 18.99 -28.57
C ASP A 266 -7.82 18.28 -27.28
N ILE A 267 -7.20 17.11 -27.43
CA ILE A 267 -6.85 16.24 -26.30
C ILE A 267 -5.48 16.60 -25.74
N ASP A 268 -4.54 17.05 -26.57
CA ASP A 268 -3.15 17.36 -26.17
C ASP A 268 -2.84 18.86 -26.02
N GLY A 269 -3.81 19.73 -26.33
CA GLY A 269 -3.68 21.17 -26.20
C GLY A 269 -2.80 21.82 -27.26
N ASP A 270 -2.46 21.13 -28.36
CA ASP A 270 -1.61 21.67 -29.43
C ASP A 270 -2.33 22.68 -30.34
N GLY A 271 -3.65 22.83 -30.16
CA GLY A 271 -4.53 23.71 -30.92
C GLY A 271 -5.18 23.05 -32.15
N ASN A 272 -4.95 21.77 -32.39
CA ASN A 272 -5.64 20.96 -33.39
C ASN A 272 -6.77 20.15 -32.73
N HIS A 273 -7.85 19.92 -33.46
CA HIS A 273 -8.89 19.02 -32.97
C HIS A 273 -8.52 17.58 -33.34
N ASP A 274 -8.21 16.77 -32.34
CA ASP A 274 -7.87 15.35 -32.49
C ASP A 274 -9.10 14.52 -32.86
N LEU A 275 -10.21 14.75 -32.14
CA LEU A 275 -11.45 14.01 -32.33
C LEU A 275 -12.61 14.92 -32.72
N THR A 276 -13.60 14.34 -33.42
CA THR A 276 -14.88 15.00 -33.72
C THR A 276 -16.01 13.98 -33.62
N SER A 277 -17.06 14.33 -32.88
CA SER A 277 -18.22 13.45 -32.70
C SER A 277 -19.04 13.31 -33.99
N ASN A 278 -19.60 12.11 -34.20
CA ASN A 278 -20.33 11.67 -35.38
C ASN A 278 -21.84 12.01 -35.29
N GLY A 279 -22.25 12.75 -34.27
CA GLY A 279 -23.61 13.24 -34.12
C GLY A 279 -23.85 13.95 -32.79
N SER A 280 -24.21 13.16 -31.77
CA SER A 280 -24.47 13.65 -30.42
C SER A 280 -23.17 13.61 -29.60
N LEU A 281 -23.28 13.33 -28.31
CA LEU A 281 -22.16 12.92 -27.47
C LEU A 281 -21.65 11.57 -27.98
N ASP A 282 -20.34 11.47 -28.17
CA ASP A 282 -19.69 10.20 -28.49
C ASP A 282 -18.69 9.82 -27.39
N SER A 283 -18.33 8.53 -27.33
CA SER A 283 -17.27 8.04 -26.46
C SER A 283 -15.89 8.21 -27.10
N TYR A 284 -14.84 8.11 -26.31
CA TYR A 284 -13.47 8.09 -26.83
C TYR A 284 -12.58 7.13 -26.04
N VAL A 285 -11.48 6.72 -26.66
CA VAL A 285 -10.31 6.13 -25.98
C VAL A 285 -9.09 6.95 -26.37
N ALA A 286 -8.30 7.40 -25.40
CA ALA A 286 -7.07 8.16 -25.61
C ALA A 286 -5.90 7.56 -24.81
N LYS A 287 -4.71 7.52 -25.41
CA LYS A 287 -3.46 7.04 -24.79
C LYS A 287 -2.47 8.18 -24.62
N PHE A 288 -1.97 8.37 -23.41
CA PHE A 288 -0.89 9.29 -23.07
C PHE A 288 0.36 8.51 -22.65
N ASP A 289 1.54 8.95 -23.08
CA ASP A 289 2.78 8.37 -22.57
C ASP A 289 3.02 8.72 -21.10
N SER A 290 4.03 8.10 -20.48
CA SER A 290 4.38 8.34 -19.08
C SER A 290 4.75 9.80 -18.73
N ASN A 291 4.99 10.65 -19.74
CA ASN A 291 5.26 12.09 -19.58
C ASN A 291 4.03 12.97 -19.92
N GLY A 292 2.87 12.37 -20.25
CA GLY A 292 1.65 13.09 -20.61
C GLY A 292 1.51 13.45 -22.10
N ASN A 293 2.38 12.97 -22.99
CA ASN A 293 2.21 13.24 -24.43
C ASN A 293 1.15 12.30 -25.04
N LEU A 294 0.24 12.84 -25.86
CA LEU A 294 -0.75 12.04 -26.57
C LEU A 294 -0.08 11.13 -27.62
N LEU A 295 -0.34 9.83 -27.53
CA LEU A 295 0.14 8.80 -28.47
C LEU A 295 -0.94 8.32 -29.43
N PHE A 296 -2.18 8.27 -28.97
CA PHE A 296 -3.32 7.73 -29.72
C PHE A 296 -4.62 8.34 -29.20
N ALA A 297 -5.58 8.56 -30.09
CA ALA A 297 -6.95 8.91 -29.75
C ALA A 297 -7.90 8.35 -30.80
N GLN A 298 -9.03 7.80 -30.34
CA GLN A 298 -10.07 7.23 -31.20
C GLN A 298 -11.44 7.61 -30.68
N ASN A 299 -12.29 8.08 -31.59
CA ASN A 299 -13.72 8.27 -31.33
C ASN A 299 -14.41 6.90 -31.41
N ILE A 300 -15.20 6.57 -30.39
CA ILE A 300 -16.11 5.43 -30.35
C ILE A 300 -17.54 5.98 -30.34
N GLY A 301 -18.19 6.04 -31.49
CA GLY A 301 -19.49 6.69 -31.55
C GLY A 301 -20.17 6.69 -32.91
N GLY A 302 -21.44 7.07 -32.88
CA GLY A 302 -22.33 7.10 -34.03
C GLY A 302 -23.14 8.38 -34.14
N SER A 303 -24.36 8.26 -34.67
CA SER A 303 -25.25 9.43 -34.81
C SER A 303 -26.00 9.79 -33.52
N SER A 304 -25.94 8.91 -32.52
CA SER A 304 -26.70 8.97 -31.26
C SER A 304 -25.76 9.27 -30.10
N SER A 305 -26.26 9.20 -28.85
CA SER A 305 -25.42 9.43 -27.66
C SER A 305 -24.71 8.15 -27.28
N ASP A 306 -23.40 8.22 -27.07
CA ASP A 306 -22.53 7.10 -26.72
C ASP A 306 -21.56 7.55 -25.60
N GLU A 307 -21.29 6.69 -24.63
CA GLU A 307 -20.52 6.99 -23.41
C GLU A 307 -19.56 5.86 -23.10
N GLY A 308 -18.30 6.20 -22.79
CA GLY A 308 -17.31 5.24 -22.26
C GLY A 308 -17.21 5.42 -20.75
N HIS A 309 -17.24 4.32 -20.00
CA HIS A 309 -17.28 4.36 -18.53
C HIS A 309 -16.04 3.73 -17.91
N GLY A 310 -15.76 2.46 -18.24
CA GLY A 310 -14.69 1.68 -17.64
C GLY A 310 -13.61 1.35 -18.65
N ILE A 311 -12.35 1.34 -18.20
CA ILE A 311 -11.20 0.96 -19.00
C ILE A 311 -10.18 0.21 -18.13
N ALA A 312 -9.56 -0.83 -18.65
CA ALA A 312 -8.54 -1.63 -17.97
C ALA A 312 -7.48 -2.12 -18.97
N THR A 313 -6.29 -2.46 -18.49
CA THR A 313 -5.20 -3.00 -19.32
C THR A 313 -4.76 -4.36 -18.82
N ASP A 314 -4.56 -5.31 -19.73
CA ASP A 314 -4.00 -6.63 -19.39
C ASP A 314 -2.46 -6.61 -19.41
N SER A 315 -1.86 -7.69 -18.87
CA SER A 315 -0.40 -7.85 -18.77
C SER A 315 0.32 -7.98 -20.12
N ASP A 316 -0.41 -8.21 -21.21
CA ASP A 316 0.12 -8.18 -22.58
C ASP A 316 0.07 -6.75 -23.18
N GLY A 317 -0.43 -5.77 -22.42
CA GLY A 317 -0.59 -4.36 -22.83
C GLY A 317 -1.81 -4.12 -23.72
N ASN A 318 -2.75 -5.06 -23.82
CA ASN A 318 -4.02 -4.80 -24.48
C ASN A 318 -4.94 -4.00 -23.56
N VAL A 319 -5.87 -3.26 -24.17
CA VAL A 319 -6.80 -2.37 -23.48
C VAL A 319 -8.21 -2.90 -23.66
N TRP A 320 -8.96 -2.97 -22.57
CA TRP A 320 -10.36 -3.33 -22.55
C TRP A 320 -11.20 -2.14 -22.12
N ALA A 321 -12.26 -1.84 -22.86
CA ALA A 321 -13.16 -0.73 -22.57
C ALA A 321 -14.62 -1.19 -22.55
N THR A 322 -15.41 -0.57 -21.67
CA THR A 322 -16.86 -0.76 -21.55
C THR A 322 -17.58 0.58 -21.45
N GLY A 323 -18.84 0.58 -21.83
CA GLY A 323 -19.66 1.78 -21.84
C GLY A 323 -21.08 1.49 -22.29
N SER A 324 -21.77 2.52 -22.79
CA SER A 324 -23.12 2.40 -23.35
C SER A 324 -23.21 3.14 -24.67
N PHE A 325 -24.02 2.61 -25.59
CA PHE A 325 -24.17 3.20 -26.92
C PHE A 325 -25.59 3.05 -27.46
N GLN A 326 -25.98 3.93 -28.40
CA GLN A 326 -27.28 3.88 -29.04
C GLN A 326 -27.16 3.80 -30.56
N SER A 327 -28.11 3.11 -31.19
CA SER A 327 -28.16 2.89 -32.64
C SER A 327 -26.97 2.05 -33.12
N SER A 328 -25.98 2.65 -33.78
CA SER A 328 -24.81 1.93 -34.29
C SER A 328 -23.58 2.79 -34.08
N ILE A 329 -22.46 2.16 -33.70
CA ILE A 329 -21.17 2.82 -33.47
C ILE A 329 -20.08 2.21 -34.35
N ASP A 330 -19.10 3.04 -34.67
CA ASP A 330 -17.83 2.69 -35.30
C ASP A 330 -16.75 2.84 -34.22
N ILE A 331 -16.06 1.74 -33.89
CA ILE A 331 -15.10 1.67 -32.78
C ILE A 331 -13.68 1.92 -33.28
N ASP A 332 -13.34 1.46 -34.50
CA ASP A 332 -11.99 1.57 -35.07
C ASP A 332 -11.80 2.72 -36.07
N GLY A 333 -12.87 3.45 -36.37
CA GLY A 333 -12.85 4.61 -37.26
C GLY A 333 -12.68 4.25 -38.74
N ASP A 334 -12.90 3.00 -39.15
CA ASP A 334 -12.76 2.57 -40.54
C ASP A 334 -13.92 3.02 -41.45
N GLY A 335 -14.97 3.60 -40.85
CA GLY A 335 -16.18 4.09 -41.50
C GLY A 335 -17.30 3.05 -41.64
N ASN A 336 -17.14 1.86 -41.06
CA ASN A 336 -18.17 0.84 -40.94
C ASN A 336 -18.64 0.74 -39.47
N ASN A 337 -19.91 0.40 -39.29
CA ASN A 337 -20.42 0.17 -37.94
C ASN A 337 -19.99 -1.21 -37.45
N ASP A 338 -19.26 -1.25 -36.34
CA ASP A 338 -18.86 -2.50 -35.68
C ASP A 338 -20.01 -3.10 -34.88
N LEU A 339 -20.70 -2.26 -34.11
CA LEU A 339 -21.81 -2.66 -33.23
C LEU A 339 -23.11 -1.96 -33.59
N THR A 340 -24.22 -2.62 -33.30
CA THR A 340 -25.58 -2.07 -33.43
C THR A 340 -26.42 -2.53 -32.25
N SER A 341 -27.01 -1.57 -31.55
CA SER A 341 -27.87 -1.80 -30.40
C SER A 341 -29.14 -2.56 -30.83
N ASN A 342 -29.54 -3.52 -30.01
CA ASN A 342 -30.72 -4.35 -30.15
C ASN A 342 -32.00 -3.63 -29.66
N GLY A 343 -31.84 -2.47 -29.02
CA GLY A 343 -32.89 -1.75 -28.31
C GLY A 343 -32.66 -0.24 -28.25
N PHE A 344 -32.56 0.27 -27.01
CA PHE A 344 -32.38 1.70 -26.76
C PHE A 344 -30.92 2.06 -26.56
N TYR A 345 -30.38 1.71 -25.40
CA TYR A 345 -28.97 1.82 -25.07
C TYR A 345 -28.52 0.40 -24.78
N ASP A 346 -27.43 -0.03 -25.38
CA ASP A 346 -26.83 -1.32 -25.02
C ASP A 346 -25.43 -1.06 -24.46
N SER A 347 -24.94 -1.99 -23.64
CA SER A 347 -23.56 -2.00 -23.19
C SER A 347 -22.66 -2.54 -24.31
N TYR A 348 -21.37 -2.25 -24.24
CA TYR A 348 -20.37 -2.89 -25.11
C TYR A 348 -19.15 -3.32 -24.31
N VAL A 349 -18.44 -4.33 -24.81
CA VAL A 349 -17.09 -4.67 -24.38
C VAL A 349 -16.19 -4.67 -25.62
N ALA A 350 -15.14 -3.86 -25.62
CA ALA A 350 -14.19 -3.74 -26.72
C ALA A 350 -12.75 -4.00 -26.25
N LYS A 351 -11.93 -4.63 -27.09
CA LYS A 351 -10.51 -4.90 -26.86
C LYS A 351 -9.66 -4.22 -27.93
N PHE A 352 -8.63 -3.49 -27.53
CA PHE A 352 -7.62 -2.90 -28.40
C PHE A 352 -6.24 -3.48 -28.08
N ASP A 353 -5.35 -3.56 -29.07
CA ASP A 353 -3.94 -3.83 -28.81
C ASP A 353 -3.24 -2.59 -28.20
N SER A 354 -1.98 -2.75 -27.79
CA SER A 354 -1.19 -1.67 -27.18
C SER A 354 -0.94 -0.44 -28.08
N ASN A 355 -1.20 -0.55 -29.39
CA ASN A 355 -1.12 0.53 -30.38
C ASN A 355 -2.49 1.15 -30.70
N GLY A 356 -3.58 0.67 -30.06
CA GLY A 356 -4.93 1.17 -30.28
C GLY A 356 -5.68 0.50 -31.44
N ASN A 357 -5.20 -0.61 -32.00
CA ASN A 357 -5.96 -1.33 -33.04
C ASN A 357 -7.05 -2.20 -32.41
N LEU A 358 -8.27 -2.14 -32.93
CA LEU A 358 -9.38 -2.99 -32.48
C LEU A 358 -9.10 -4.48 -32.74
N LEU A 359 -9.21 -5.29 -31.69
CA LEU A 359 -9.03 -6.75 -31.72
C LEU A 359 -10.36 -7.50 -31.59
N PHE A 360 -11.28 -6.96 -30.79
CA PHE A 360 -12.57 -7.58 -30.46
C PHE A 360 -13.57 -6.51 -30.04
N ALA A 361 -14.85 -6.72 -30.37
CA ALA A 361 -15.96 -5.93 -29.87
C ALA A 361 -17.21 -6.80 -29.76
N GLN A 362 -17.95 -6.62 -28.67
CA GLN A 362 -19.17 -7.33 -28.37
C GLN A 362 -20.25 -6.36 -27.91
N ASN A 363 -21.44 -6.48 -28.51
CA ASN A 363 -22.63 -5.83 -27.99
C ASN A 363 -23.18 -6.67 -26.81
N VAL A 364 -23.46 -6.01 -25.70
CA VAL A 364 -23.98 -6.58 -24.45
C VAL A 364 -25.33 -5.92 -24.15
N GLY A 365 -26.42 -6.53 -24.62
CA GLY A 365 -27.76 -5.92 -24.52
C GLY A 365 -28.86 -6.61 -25.31
N ASP A 366 -30.12 -6.30 -24.97
CA ASP A 366 -31.33 -6.77 -25.69
C ASP A 366 -32.22 -5.55 -26.06
N ARG A 367 -33.55 -5.67 -25.98
CA ARG A 367 -34.49 -4.62 -26.41
C ARG A 367 -34.57 -3.40 -25.50
N SER A 368 -34.02 -3.48 -24.29
CA SER A 368 -34.20 -2.47 -23.25
C SER A 368 -33.01 -1.50 -23.21
N SER A 369 -32.77 -0.86 -22.06
CA SER A 369 -31.58 -0.06 -21.84
C SER A 369 -30.66 -0.81 -20.90
N ASP A 370 -29.42 -1.00 -21.34
CA ASP A 370 -28.36 -1.75 -20.67
C ASP A 370 -27.08 -0.88 -20.71
N GLU A 371 -26.33 -0.87 -19.62
CA GLU A 371 -25.23 0.06 -19.35
C GLU A 371 -24.04 -0.74 -18.81
N GLY A 372 -22.85 -0.57 -19.39
CA GLY A 372 -21.59 -1.05 -18.83
C GLY A 372 -20.92 0.04 -18.01
N HIS A 373 -20.39 -0.28 -16.83
CA HIS A 373 -19.80 0.69 -15.91
C HIS A 373 -18.34 0.37 -15.59
N GLY A 374 -18.07 -0.77 -14.94
CA GLY A 374 -16.72 -1.18 -14.53
C GLY A 374 -16.18 -2.36 -15.34
N ILE A 375 -14.86 -2.41 -15.50
CA ILE A 375 -14.15 -3.51 -16.18
C ILE A 375 -12.77 -3.71 -15.56
N ALA A 376 -12.36 -4.96 -15.38
CA ALA A 376 -11.03 -5.33 -14.86
C ALA A 376 -10.51 -6.60 -15.53
N THR A 377 -9.19 -6.76 -15.53
CA THR A 377 -8.51 -7.92 -16.12
C THR A 377 -7.72 -8.68 -15.07
N ASP A 378 -7.86 -10.01 -15.04
CA ASP A 378 -7.04 -10.87 -14.19
C ASP A 378 -5.64 -11.12 -14.78
N SER A 379 -4.76 -11.74 -13.99
CA SER A 379 -3.39 -12.08 -14.37
C SER A 379 -3.26 -13.03 -15.57
N ASN A 380 -4.34 -13.74 -15.93
CA ASN A 380 -4.41 -14.59 -17.13
C ASN A 380 -4.98 -13.85 -18.35
N GLY A 381 -5.28 -12.55 -18.21
CA GLY A 381 -5.91 -11.71 -19.22
C GLY A 381 -7.40 -11.97 -19.42
N ASN A 382 -8.07 -12.72 -18.54
CA ASN A 382 -9.54 -12.80 -18.57
C ASN A 382 -10.12 -11.49 -18.06
N VAL A 383 -11.34 -11.18 -18.50
CA VAL A 383 -11.99 -9.91 -18.25
C VAL A 383 -13.21 -10.12 -17.39
N TRP A 384 -13.39 -9.29 -16.38
CA TRP A 384 -14.62 -9.14 -15.63
C TRP A 384 -15.23 -7.78 -15.91
N ALA A 385 -16.53 -7.73 -16.17
CA ALA A 385 -17.27 -6.50 -16.44
C ALA A 385 -18.53 -6.44 -15.56
N THR A 386 -18.90 -5.24 -15.13
CA THR A 386 -20.11 -4.98 -14.33
C THR A 386 -20.92 -3.84 -14.93
N GLY A 387 -22.22 -3.82 -14.61
CA GLY A 387 -23.10 -2.77 -15.10
C GLY A 387 -24.54 -2.94 -14.65
N SER A 388 -25.45 -2.35 -15.44
CA SER A 388 -26.90 -2.37 -15.19
C SER A 388 -27.68 -2.80 -16.41
N PHE A 389 -28.77 -3.53 -16.22
CA PHE A 389 -29.60 -3.99 -17.34
C PHE A 389 -31.10 -3.95 -17.02
N LYS A 390 -31.95 -3.86 -18.05
CA LYS A 390 -33.41 -3.83 -17.89
C LYS A 390 -34.09 -5.01 -18.57
N GLY A 391 -34.84 -5.78 -17.80
CA GLY A 391 -35.67 -6.85 -18.33
C GLY A 391 -34.86 -8.09 -18.68
N SER A 392 -34.06 -8.06 -19.74
CA SER A 392 -33.17 -9.17 -20.10
C SER A 392 -31.95 -8.68 -20.84
N ILE A 393 -30.87 -9.42 -20.77
CA ILE A 393 -29.58 -9.07 -21.37
C ILE A 393 -28.95 -10.32 -22.00
N ASP A 394 -28.40 -10.12 -23.18
CA ASP A 394 -27.62 -11.08 -23.97
C ASP A 394 -26.17 -10.59 -23.95
N ILE A 395 -25.29 -11.34 -23.29
CA ILE A 395 -23.89 -10.94 -23.02
C ILE A 395 -22.99 -11.33 -24.19
N ASP A 396 -23.26 -12.47 -24.85
CA ASP A 396 -22.42 -13.01 -25.91
C ASP A 396 -22.97 -12.76 -27.34
N GLY A 397 -24.16 -12.18 -27.44
CA GLY A 397 -24.82 -11.82 -28.69
C GLY A 397 -25.27 -13.03 -29.52
N ASP A 398 -25.41 -14.21 -28.92
CA ASP A 398 -25.87 -15.41 -29.63
C ASP A 398 -27.38 -15.40 -29.94
N GLY A 399 -28.10 -14.39 -29.42
CA GLY A 399 -29.53 -14.19 -29.57
C GLY A 399 -30.38 -14.86 -28.48
N ASN A 400 -29.75 -15.44 -27.45
CA ASN A 400 -30.39 -15.95 -26.24
C ASN A 400 -30.02 -15.06 -25.05
N ASN A 401 -31.00 -14.80 -24.20
CA ASN A 401 -30.77 -13.95 -23.04
C ASN A 401 -30.10 -14.77 -21.93
N ASP A 402 -28.90 -14.38 -21.52
CA ASP A 402 -28.14 -15.00 -20.42
C ASP A 402 -28.76 -14.69 -19.06
N LEU A 403 -29.16 -13.43 -18.85
CA LEU A 403 -29.79 -12.99 -17.61
C LEU A 403 -31.17 -12.37 -17.87
N THR A 404 -32.03 -12.46 -16.87
CA THR A 404 -33.35 -11.83 -16.84
C THR A 404 -33.53 -11.15 -15.50
N SER A 405 -34.02 -9.91 -15.54
CA SER A 405 -34.29 -9.10 -14.36
C SER A 405 -35.39 -9.75 -13.52
N ASN A 406 -35.23 -9.65 -12.21
CA ASN A 406 -36.21 -10.14 -11.25
C ASN A 406 -37.45 -9.22 -11.17
N ASP A 407 -37.35 -7.98 -11.65
CA ASP A 407 -38.41 -6.99 -11.60
C ASP A 407 -39.36 -7.03 -12.81
N ARG A 408 -40.66 -6.98 -12.53
CA ARG A 408 -41.73 -6.87 -13.55
C ARG A 408 -42.07 -5.44 -13.92
N TYR A 409 -41.53 -4.45 -13.21
CA TYR A 409 -41.79 -3.03 -13.45
C TYR A 409 -40.73 -2.34 -14.32
N GLY A 410 -39.71 -3.08 -14.78
CA GLY A 410 -38.69 -2.58 -15.71
C GLY A 410 -37.66 -1.66 -15.07
N ARG A 411 -37.31 -1.92 -13.81
CA ARG A 411 -36.16 -1.32 -13.12
C ARG A 411 -34.85 -1.96 -13.58
N TYR A 412 -33.74 -1.30 -13.25
CA TYR A 412 -32.40 -1.83 -13.49
C TYR A 412 -32.06 -2.91 -12.46
N ASP A 413 -31.45 -3.98 -12.92
CA ASP A 413 -30.74 -4.94 -12.08
C ASP A 413 -29.22 -4.80 -12.36
N SER A 414 -28.38 -5.06 -11.35
CA SER A 414 -26.93 -5.13 -11.54
C SER A 414 -26.54 -6.48 -12.16
N TYR A 415 -25.45 -6.51 -12.92
CA TYR A 415 -24.85 -7.76 -13.40
C TYR A 415 -23.34 -7.77 -13.26
N VAL A 416 -22.77 -8.97 -13.15
CA VAL A 416 -21.35 -9.24 -13.39
C VAL A 416 -21.23 -10.26 -14.52
N ALA A 417 -20.29 -10.05 -15.44
CA ALA A 417 -19.99 -10.93 -16.55
C ALA A 417 -18.49 -11.19 -16.67
N LYS A 418 -18.11 -12.39 -17.14
CA LYS A 418 -16.72 -12.80 -17.35
C LYS A 418 -16.50 -13.26 -18.79
N PHE A 419 -15.39 -12.83 -19.37
CA PHE A 419 -14.89 -13.24 -20.68
C PHE A 419 -13.46 -13.79 -20.56
N ASP A 420 -13.07 -14.71 -21.44
CA ASP A 420 -11.67 -15.12 -21.55
C ASP A 420 -10.83 -14.05 -22.27
N SER A 421 -9.51 -14.24 -22.31
CA SER A 421 -8.58 -13.28 -22.93
C SER A 421 -8.76 -13.07 -24.44
N ASN A 422 -9.55 -13.92 -25.11
CA ASN A 422 -9.92 -13.78 -26.53
C ASN A 422 -11.31 -13.15 -26.70
N GLY A 423 -12.00 -12.79 -25.61
CA GLY A 423 -13.35 -12.22 -25.61
C GLY A 423 -14.46 -13.27 -25.65
N ASN A 424 -14.19 -14.56 -25.43
CA ASN A 424 -15.27 -15.56 -25.35
C ASN A 424 -15.98 -15.46 -24.01
N PHE A 425 -17.31 -15.43 -24.02
CA PHE A 425 -18.13 -15.45 -22.82
C PHE A 425 -17.92 -16.72 -21.97
N LEU A 426 -17.78 -16.54 -20.66
CA LEU A 426 -17.55 -17.62 -19.69
C LEU A 426 -18.67 -17.75 -18.66
N PHE A 427 -19.15 -16.62 -18.12
CA PHE A 427 -20.04 -16.59 -16.96
C PHE A 427 -20.76 -15.24 -16.86
N ALA A 428 -22.00 -15.24 -16.35
CA ALA A 428 -22.67 -14.04 -15.90
C ALA A 428 -23.57 -14.32 -14.69
N GLN A 429 -23.77 -13.30 -13.85
CA GLN A 429 -24.60 -13.35 -12.66
C GLN A 429 -25.47 -12.10 -12.54
N ASN A 430 -26.75 -12.30 -12.25
CA ASN A 430 -27.66 -11.21 -11.89
C ASN A 430 -27.51 -10.90 -10.39
N ILE A 431 -27.33 -9.61 -10.06
CA ILE A 431 -27.30 -9.06 -8.70
C ILE A 431 -28.47 -8.07 -8.60
N GLY A 432 -29.69 -8.61 -8.64
CA GLY A 432 -30.91 -7.84 -8.86
C GLY A 432 -32.00 -8.15 -7.85
N SER A 433 -32.63 -7.09 -7.37
CA SER A 433 -33.72 -7.08 -6.40
C SER A 433 -35.07 -6.75 -7.08
N ASN A 434 -36.01 -6.19 -6.31
CA ASN A 434 -37.22 -5.55 -6.86
C ASN A 434 -37.11 -4.01 -6.85
N SER A 435 -35.91 -3.45 -6.72
CA SER A 435 -35.58 -2.03 -6.75
C SER A 435 -34.77 -1.70 -8.01
N ASN A 436 -34.19 -0.50 -8.10
CA ASN A 436 -33.10 -0.27 -9.05
C ASN A 436 -31.79 -0.71 -8.37
N ASP A 437 -31.05 -1.56 -9.04
CA ASP A 437 -29.76 -2.05 -8.60
C ASP A 437 -28.72 -1.76 -9.70
N HIS A 438 -27.56 -1.32 -9.29
CA HIS A 438 -26.50 -0.84 -10.19
C HIS A 438 -25.16 -1.46 -9.77
N GLY A 439 -24.40 -1.96 -10.74
CA GLY A 439 -23.00 -2.34 -10.57
C GLY A 439 -22.14 -1.22 -11.13
N TYR A 440 -21.28 -0.63 -10.30
CA TYR A 440 -20.53 0.57 -10.70
C TYR A 440 -19.07 0.26 -11.00
N ASP A 441 -18.44 -0.62 -10.22
CA ASP A 441 -17.01 -0.93 -10.39
C ASP A 441 -16.66 -2.37 -9.99
N ILE A 442 -15.56 -2.86 -10.55
CA ILE A 442 -15.07 -4.23 -10.36
C ILE A 442 -13.53 -4.27 -10.44
N ALA A 443 -12.90 -5.02 -9.54
CA ALA A 443 -11.46 -5.26 -9.50
C ALA A 443 -11.17 -6.76 -9.40
N THR A 444 -9.94 -7.17 -9.73
CA THR A 444 -9.51 -8.57 -9.66
C THR A 444 -8.29 -8.75 -8.77
N ASP A 445 -8.30 -9.77 -7.91
CA ASP A 445 -7.12 -10.14 -7.12
C ASP A 445 -6.12 -10.98 -7.95
N SER A 446 -4.95 -11.24 -7.36
CA SER A 446 -3.88 -12.02 -8.00
C SER A 446 -4.27 -13.47 -8.30
N ASP A 447 -5.26 -14.02 -7.58
CA ASP A 447 -5.85 -15.34 -7.80
C ASP A 447 -6.91 -15.35 -8.93
N GLY A 448 -7.25 -14.17 -9.48
CA GLY A 448 -8.25 -13.98 -10.52
C GLY A 448 -9.70 -14.04 -10.04
N ASN A 449 -9.92 -13.90 -8.73
CA ASN A 449 -11.23 -13.65 -8.15
C ASN A 449 -11.64 -12.20 -8.44
N ALA A 450 -12.94 -11.94 -8.55
CA ALA A 450 -13.47 -10.62 -8.80
C ALA A 450 -14.15 -10.04 -7.55
N TRP A 451 -13.86 -8.77 -7.29
CA TRP A 451 -14.49 -7.96 -6.25
C TRP A 451 -15.30 -6.86 -6.90
N ALA A 452 -16.60 -6.78 -6.61
CA ALA A 452 -17.50 -5.82 -7.24
C ALA A 452 -18.22 -4.95 -6.21
N THR A 453 -18.47 -3.70 -6.58
CA THR A 453 -19.27 -2.76 -5.79
C THR A 453 -20.38 -2.11 -6.60
N GLY A 454 -21.39 -1.59 -5.90
CA GLY A 454 -22.57 -1.04 -6.51
C GLY A 454 -23.57 -0.46 -5.51
N SER A 455 -24.81 -0.29 -5.95
CA SER A 455 -25.94 0.06 -5.08
C SER A 455 -27.12 -0.87 -5.34
N PHE A 456 -27.89 -1.21 -4.32
CA PHE A 456 -29.07 -2.05 -4.45
C PHE A 456 -30.16 -1.66 -3.45
N GLY A 457 -31.39 -2.11 -3.67
CA GLY A 457 -32.47 -1.98 -2.69
C GLY A 457 -33.11 -3.31 -2.32
N GLY A 458 -33.90 -3.37 -1.25
CA GLY A 458 -34.64 -4.59 -0.90
C GLY A 458 -33.71 -5.78 -0.57
N SER A 459 -34.01 -6.97 -1.09
CA SER A 459 -33.24 -8.19 -0.82
C SER A 459 -32.86 -8.91 -2.10
N ILE A 460 -31.66 -9.50 -2.11
CA ILE A 460 -31.08 -10.24 -3.24
C ILE A 460 -30.61 -11.61 -2.75
N ASP A 461 -30.94 -12.64 -3.53
CA ASP A 461 -30.44 -14.02 -3.44
C ASP A 461 -29.60 -14.23 -4.71
N ILE A 462 -28.28 -14.14 -4.57
CA ILE A 462 -27.33 -14.14 -5.69
C ILE A 462 -27.07 -15.59 -6.13
N ASP A 463 -26.85 -16.50 -5.18
CA ASP A 463 -26.50 -17.89 -5.49
C ASP A 463 -27.72 -18.81 -5.74
N GLY A 464 -28.93 -18.33 -5.46
CA GLY A 464 -30.19 -19.01 -5.70
C GLY A 464 -30.46 -20.15 -4.71
N ASP A 465 -29.78 -20.19 -3.56
CA ASP A 465 -29.96 -21.22 -2.54
C ASP A 465 -31.25 -21.04 -1.71
N GLY A 466 -31.92 -19.89 -1.87
CA GLY A 466 -33.16 -19.50 -1.20
C GLY A 466 -32.96 -18.70 0.09
N ASN A 467 -31.73 -18.33 0.41
CA ASN A 467 -31.37 -17.34 1.42
C ASN A 467 -31.12 -15.97 0.74
N ASN A 468 -31.22 -14.87 1.48
CA ASN A 468 -30.84 -13.57 0.92
C ASN A 468 -29.37 -13.31 1.31
N ASP A 469 -28.50 -13.21 0.31
CA ASP A 469 -27.09 -12.82 0.50
C ASP A 469 -26.98 -11.34 0.88
N LEU A 470 -27.84 -10.50 0.31
CA LEU A 470 -27.89 -9.06 0.59
C LEU A 470 -29.30 -8.64 1.02
N THR A 471 -29.39 -7.76 2.01
CA THR A 471 -30.64 -7.10 2.39
C THR A 471 -30.36 -5.65 2.80
N SER A 472 -30.90 -4.70 2.05
CA SER A 472 -30.75 -3.27 2.30
C SER A 472 -31.48 -2.87 3.59
N ASN A 473 -30.83 -1.99 4.34
CA ASN A 473 -31.27 -1.42 5.60
C ASN A 473 -32.25 -0.23 5.42
N GLY A 474 -32.41 0.26 4.19
CA GLY A 474 -33.10 1.52 3.91
C GLY A 474 -33.68 1.68 2.49
N ASP A 475 -33.52 2.89 1.95
CA ASP A 475 -34.00 3.25 0.60
C ASP A 475 -33.10 2.67 -0.51
N GLY A 476 -31.83 2.37 -0.18
CA GLY A 476 -30.88 1.59 -0.97
C GLY A 476 -29.48 1.65 -0.34
N ASP A 477 -28.73 0.57 -0.43
CA ASP A 477 -27.42 0.43 0.23
C ASP A 477 -26.33 0.13 -0.81
N SER A 478 -25.09 0.42 -0.45
CA SER A 478 -23.91 -0.07 -1.18
C SER A 478 -23.70 -1.57 -0.94
N TYR A 479 -22.91 -2.22 -1.79
CA TYR A 479 -22.44 -3.58 -1.55
C TYR A 479 -20.97 -3.78 -1.89
N VAL A 480 -20.36 -4.79 -1.28
CA VAL A 480 -19.11 -5.41 -1.69
C VAL A 480 -19.34 -6.91 -1.87
N LEU A 481 -19.01 -7.43 -3.05
CA LEU A 481 -19.17 -8.85 -3.41
C LEU A 481 -17.82 -9.44 -3.82
N LYS A 482 -17.61 -10.74 -3.53
CA LYS A 482 -16.50 -11.53 -4.06
C LYS A 482 -17.01 -12.73 -4.84
N PHE A 483 -16.53 -12.90 -6.06
CA PHE A 483 -16.67 -14.12 -6.85
C PHE A 483 -15.31 -14.79 -7.01
N ASP A 484 -15.24 -16.11 -6.86
CA ASP A 484 -14.03 -16.85 -7.19
C ASP A 484 -13.73 -16.79 -8.71
N SER A 485 -12.53 -17.23 -9.11
CA SER A 485 -12.13 -17.25 -10.52
C SER A 485 -13.01 -18.11 -11.44
N ASN A 486 -13.90 -18.96 -10.90
CA ASN A 486 -14.87 -19.75 -11.65
C ASN A 486 -16.28 -19.12 -11.67
N GLY A 487 -16.50 -18.00 -10.99
CA GLY A 487 -17.81 -17.34 -10.89
C GLY A 487 -18.67 -17.75 -9.69
N ASN A 488 -18.13 -18.49 -8.71
CA ASN A 488 -18.90 -18.83 -7.51
C ASN A 488 -18.81 -17.70 -6.48
N LEU A 489 -19.95 -17.26 -5.94
CA LEU A 489 -20.00 -16.29 -4.84
C LEU A 489 -19.23 -16.83 -3.62
N GLN A 490 -18.35 -16.00 -3.06
CA GLN A 490 -17.55 -16.31 -1.86
C GLN A 490 -17.92 -15.41 -0.67
N PHE A 491 -18.29 -14.16 -0.96
CA PHE A 491 -18.57 -13.14 0.05
C PHE A 491 -19.59 -12.14 -0.49
N ALA A 492 -20.47 -11.66 0.38
CA ALA A 492 -21.42 -10.61 0.09
C ALA A 492 -21.68 -9.79 1.37
N GLN A 493 -21.52 -8.47 1.27
CA GLN A 493 -21.75 -7.54 2.36
C GLN A 493 -22.45 -6.29 1.84
N ASN A 494 -23.52 -5.87 2.51
CA ASN A 494 -24.11 -4.56 2.28
C ASN A 494 -23.43 -3.52 3.19
N ILE A 495 -23.19 -2.34 2.64
CA ILE A 495 -22.66 -1.18 3.34
C ILE A 495 -23.74 -0.11 3.29
N GLY A 496 -24.40 0.18 4.41
CA GLY A 496 -25.50 1.13 4.38
C GLY A 496 -26.32 1.25 5.66
N GLY A 497 -27.19 2.25 5.67
CA GLY A 497 -28.04 2.65 6.76
C GLY A 497 -29.52 2.72 6.37
N SER A 498 -30.27 3.61 7.03
CA SER A 498 -31.69 3.80 6.70
C SER A 498 -31.95 4.66 5.47
N ASP A 499 -30.95 5.44 5.05
CA ASP A 499 -31.05 6.37 3.93
C ASP A 499 -30.51 5.72 2.65
N GLY A 500 -30.05 6.51 1.67
CA GLY A 500 -29.56 6.00 0.39
C GLY A 500 -28.05 6.07 0.30
N ASP A 501 -27.40 4.91 0.13
CA ASP A 501 -25.95 4.74 0.12
C ASP A 501 -25.50 4.03 -1.18
N TYR A 502 -24.34 4.42 -1.71
CA TYR A 502 -23.88 4.00 -3.04
C TYR A 502 -22.38 3.71 -3.03
N GLY A 503 -21.96 2.53 -3.48
CA GLY A 503 -20.55 2.24 -3.76
C GLY A 503 -20.21 2.58 -5.20
N TYR A 504 -19.08 3.25 -5.46
CA TYR A 504 -18.71 3.69 -6.81
C TYR A 504 -17.35 3.20 -7.29
N GLY A 505 -16.42 2.89 -6.38
CA GLY A 505 -15.07 2.47 -6.73
C GLY A 505 -14.59 1.35 -5.82
N ILE A 506 -13.83 0.40 -6.39
CA ILE A 506 -13.22 -0.70 -5.66
C ILE A 506 -11.82 -1.01 -6.20
N ALA A 507 -10.85 -1.17 -5.31
CA ALA A 507 -9.45 -1.50 -5.63
C ALA A 507 -8.90 -2.56 -4.68
N ILE A 508 -7.81 -3.21 -5.07
CA ILE A 508 -7.17 -4.28 -4.31
C ILE A 508 -5.69 -3.95 -4.18
N ASP A 509 -5.16 -3.94 -2.96
CA ASP A 509 -3.74 -3.70 -2.73
C ASP A 509 -2.88 -4.96 -2.98
N SER A 510 -1.55 -4.78 -2.97
CA SER A 510 -0.57 -5.87 -3.17
C SER A 510 -0.68 -6.96 -2.10
N ASN A 511 -1.21 -6.64 -0.91
CA ASN A 511 -1.47 -7.57 0.19
C ASN A 511 -2.81 -8.33 0.03
N GLY A 512 -3.58 -8.01 -1.01
CA GLY A 512 -4.90 -8.59 -1.28
C GLY A 512 -6.03 -8.02 -0.42
N ASN A 513 -5.81 -6.91 0.29
CA ASN A 513 -6.92 -6.20 0.94
C ASN A 513 -7.74 -5.43 -0.09
N VAL A 514 -9.02 -5.31 0.20
CA VAL A 514 -10.01 -4.70 -0.67
C VAL A 514 -10.39 -3.33 -0.13
N TRP A 515 -10.31 -2.33 -0.98
CA TRP A 515 -10.62 -0.95 -0.66
C TRP A 515 -11.83 -0.50 -1.48
N ALA A 516 -12.89 -0.06 -0.81
CA ALA A 516 -14.12 0.39 -1.45
C ALA A 516 -14.39 1.85 -1.09
N THR A 517 -14.92 2.63 -2.04
CA THR A 517 -15.35 4.01 -1.82
C THR A 517 -16.74 4.28 -2.37
N GLY A 518 -17.44 5.23 -1.77
CA GLY A 518 -18.81 5.56 -2.12
C GLY A 518 -19.33 6.84 -1.48
N ASP A 519 -20.65 7.03 -1.54
CA ASP A 519 -21.35 8.07 -0.79
C ASP A 519 -22.44 7.48 0.12
N PHE A 520 -22.68 8.14 1.26
CA PHE A 520 -23.64 7.70 2.27
C PHE A 520 -24.32 8.89 2.96
N ASP A 521 -25.57 8.73 3.41
CA ASP A 521 -26.30 9.74 4.19
C ASP A 521 -26.72 9.18 5.56
N GLY A 522 -26.75 10.04 6.58
CA GLY A 522 -27.04 9.60 7.94
C GLY A 522 -25.89 8.76 8.52
N SER A 523 -26.19 7.55 8.99
CA SER A 523 -25.19 6.63 9.55
C SER A 523 -25.25 5.29 8.83
N ILE A 524 -24.09 4.68 8.58
CA ILE A 524 -23.96 3.39 7.89
C ILE A 524 -23.29 2.35 8.78
N ASP A 525 -23.70 1.10 8.55
CA ASP A 525 -23.07 -0.13 9.03
C ASP A 525 -22.29 -0.73 7.85
N ILE A 526 -20.99 -0.94 8.00
CA ILE A 526 -20.08 -1.41 6.93
C ILE A 526 -19.91 -2.92 7.00
N ASP A 527 -19.91 -3.49 8.20
CA ASP A 527 -19.57 -4.90 8.44
C ASP A 527 -20.79 -5.80 8.74
N GLY A 528 -21.98 -5.20 8.84
CA GLY A 528 -23.25 -5.88 9.06
C GLY A 528 -23.45 -6.37 10.50
N ASP A 529 -22.67 -5.88 11.47
CA ASP A 529 -22.79 -6.28 12.87
C ASP A 529 -24.00 -5.66 13.60
N GLY A 530 -24.67 -4.70 12.95
CA GLY A 530 -25.82 -3.96 13.45
C GLY A 530 -25.47 -2.71 14.25
N SER A 531 -24.20 -2.32 14.27
CA SER A 531 -23.68 -1.06 14.81
C SER A 531 -23.30 -0.11 13.67
N ASN A 532 -23.38 1.20 13.92
CA ASN A 532 -23.01 2.18 12.89
C ASN A 532 -21.50 2.45 12.98
N ASP A 533 -20.80 2.21 11.88
CA ASP A 533 -19.36 2.46 11.75
C ASP A 533 -19.04 3.92 11.42
N LEU A 534 -19.84 4.53 10.55
CA LEU A 534 -19.65 5.92 10.14
C LEU A 534 -20.95 6.70 10.27
N THR A 535 -20.81 7.98 10.62
CA THR A 535 -21.89 8.96 10.58
C THR A 535 -21.43 10.15 9.73
N SER A 536 -22.34 10.63 8.88
CA SER A 536 -22.11 11.80 8.04
C SER A 536 -22.11 13.08 8.87
N ASN A 537 -21.23 14.01 8.50
CA ASN A 537 -21.06 15.34 9.07
C ASN A 537 -22.03 16.36 8.46
N GLY A 538 -23.25 15.95 8.12
CA GLY A 538 -24.30 16.88 7.70
C GLY A 538 -25.31 16.27 6.73
N SER A 539 -24.93 16.16 5.46
CA SER A 539 -25.70 15.46 4.41
C SER A 539 -24.80 14.38 3.81
N LEU A 540 -25.07 13.91 2.60
CA LEU A 540 -24.28 12.91 1.88
C LEU A 540 -22.77 13.15 2.04
N ASP A 541 -22.03 12.18 2.55
CA ASP A 541 -20.57 12.21 2.71
C ASP A 541 -19.92 11.07 1.95
N SER A 542 -18.60 11.13 1.74
CA SER A 542 -17.87 10.02 1.14
C SER A 542 -17.37 9.07 2.21
N TYR A 543 -17.27 7.78 1.91
CA TYR A 543 -16.52 6.83 2.74
C TYR A 543 -15.39 6.18 1.96
N VAL A 544 -14.37 5.73 2.69
CA VAL A 544 -13.41 4.70 2.27
C VAL A 544 -13.48 3.58 3.30
N ALA A 545 -13.63 2.35 2.85
CA ALA A 545 -13.69 1.16 3.69
C ALA A 545 -12.68 0.13 3.21
N LYS A 546 -12.03 -0.56 4.16
CA LYS A 546 -11.04 -1.60 3.93
C LYS A 546 -11.53 -2.93 4.47
N PHE A 547 -11.37 -3.98 3.68
CA PHE A 547 -11.61 -5.37 4.06
C PHE A 547 -10.36 -6.21 3.77
N ASP A 548 -10.13 -7.28 4.52
CA ASP A 548 -9.13 -8.28 4.13
C ASP A 548 -9.61 -9.13 2.94
N ASN A 549 -8.73 -9.99 2.40
CA ASN A 549 -9.09 -10.86 1.27
C ASN A 549 -10.20 -11.90 1.60
N ASN A 550 -10.55 -12.08 2.87
CA ASN A 550 -11.67 -12.94 3.29
C ASN A 550 -12.98 -12.15 3.48
N GLY A 551 -12.94 -10.83 3.31
CA GLY A 551 -14.08 -9.93 3.52
C GLY A 551 -14.26 -9.48 4.97
N ASN A 552 -13.28 -9.69 5.85
CA ASN A 552 -13.36 -9.15 7.21
C ASN A 552 -13.10 -7.64 7.18
N PHE A 553 -13.96 -6.87 7.84
CA PHE A 553 -13.79 -5.43 7.99
C PHE A 553 -12.53 -5.09 8.79
N LEU A 554 -11.74 -4.13 8.31
CA LEU A 554 -10.48 -3.70 8.92
C LEU A 554 -10.49 -2.23 9.34
N PHE A 555 -11.02 -1.35 8.49
CA PHE A 555 -10.93 0.09 8.66
C PHE A 555 -11.99 0.81 7.83
N ALA A 556 -12.47 1.95 8.33
CA ALA A 556 -13.21 2.89 7.51
C ALA A 556 -12.96 4.34 7.94
N GLN A 557 -13.07 5.24 6.95
CA GLN A 557 -12.89 6.67 7.12
C GLN A 557 -13.99 7.43 6.37
N ASN A 558 -14.55 8.44 7.04
CA ASN A 558 -15.41 9.43 6.39
C ASN A 558 -14.54 10.54 5.75
N ILE A 559 -14.78 10.83 4.48
CA ILE A 559 -14.23 11.99 3.74
C ILE A 559 -15.39 12.93 3.42
N GLY A 560 -15.79 13.72 4.42
CA GLY A 560 -17.06 14.44 4.44
C GLY A 560 -17.04 15.66 5.35
N GLY A 561 -17.44 16.80 4.79
CA GLY A 561 -17.45 18.08 5.50
C GLY A 561 -18.82 18.43 6.06
N GLY A 562 -18.99 19.66 6.55
CA GLY A 562 -20.30 20.16 7.02
C GLY A 562 -21.44 20.19 5.97
N LEU A 563 -21.18 19.79 4.72
CA LEU A 563 -22.07 19.79 3.55
C LEU A 563 -21.74 18.58 2.67
N SER A 564 -22.46 18.40 1.56
CA SER A 564 -22.36 17.15 0.77
C SER A 564 -20.97 16.89 0.13
N GLY A 565 -20.43 15.68 0.37
CA GLY A 565 -19.36 15.02 -0.36
C GLY A 565 -19.82 13.72 -1.06
N ARG A 566 -18.99 13.20 -1.98
CA ARG A 566 -19.20 11.93 -2.69
C ARG A 566 -17.87 11.28 -3.09
N GLY A 567 -17.66 10.02 -2.75
CA GLY A 567 -16.55 9.20 -3.26
C GLY A 567 -16.83 8.70 -4.68
N ARG A 568 -15.78 8.48 -5.49
CA ARG A 568 -15.91 8.04 -6.88
C ARG A 568 -14.91 6.97 -7.26
N GLY A 569 -13.65 7.34 -7.40
CA GLY A 569 -12.57 6.46 -7.83
C GLY A 569 -11.67 6.11 -6.66
N ILE A 570 -11.11 4.90 -6.68
CA ILE A 570 -10.10 4.45 -5.73
C ILE A 570 -9.07 3.59 -6.45
N ALA A 571 -7.79 3.75 -6.12
CA ALA A 571 -6.69 2.96 -6.66
C ALA A 571 -5.63 2.73 -5.58
N THR A 572 -4.86 1.66 -5.74
CA THR A 572 -3.77 1.26 -4.84
C THR A 572 -2.46 1.31 -5.62
N ASP A 573 -1.38 1.78 -5.01
CA ASP A 573 -0.05 1.68 -5.61
C ASP A 573 0.75 0.49 -5.09
N SER A 574 1.90 0.23 -5.72
CA SER A 574 2.82 -0.86 -5.34
C SER A 574 3.37 -0.70 -3.92
N ASN A 575 3.39 0.51 -3.39
CA ASN A 575 3.88 0.84 -2.04
C ASN A 575 2.79 0.66 -0.98
N GLY A 576 1.61 0.16 -1.35
CA GLY A 576 0.49 -0.05 -0.44
C GLY A 576 -0.28 1.23 -0.08
N ASN A 577 -0.01 2.36 -0.76
CA ASN A 577 -0.83 3.55 -0.58
C ASN A 577 -2.14 3.41 -1.34
N VAL A 578 -3.17 4.07 -0.80
CA VAL A 578 -4.52 4.10 -1.34
C VAL A 578 -4.86 5.52 -1.72
N TRP A 579 -5.23 5.71 -2.97
CA TRP A 579 -5.61 7.00 -3.52
C TRP A 579 -7.10 7.00 -3.83
N ALA A 580 -7.83 7.96 -3.28
CA ALA A 580 -9.26 8.11 -3.54
C ALA A 580 -9.59 9.49 -4.12
N THR A 581 -10.51 9.51 -5.08
CA THR A 581 -11.04 10.74 -5.67
C THR A 581 -12.52 10.88 -5.44
N GLY A 582 -12.97 12.12 -5.39
CA GLY A 582 -14.39 12.39 -5.26
C GLY A 582 -14.67 13.88 -5.30
N LYS A 583 -15.75 14.27 -4.63
CA LYS A 583 -16.15 15.66 -4.45
C LYS A 583 -16.43 15.93 -2.98
N PHE A 584 -16.13 17.15 -2.55
CA PHE A 584 -16.48 17.63 -1.23
C PHE A 584 -17.14 19.01 -1.30
N SER A 585 -17.85 19.38 -0.23
CA SER A 585 -18.26 20.74 0.02
C SER A 585 -18.28 21.06 1.51
N GLY A 586 -17.98 22.31 1.85
CA GLY A 586 -17.76 22.73 3.22
C GLY A 586 -16.28 22.69 3.60
N SER A 587 -16.04 22.58 4.90
CA SER A 587 -14.71 22.30 5.44
C SER A 587 -14.72 20.87 5.96
N THR A 588 -13.67 20.12 5.62
CA THR A 588 -13.51 18.71 5.96
C THR A 588 -12.19 18.55 6.68
N ASP A 589 -12.29 17.97 7.88
CA ASP A 589 -11.19 17.46 8.69
C ASP A 589 -11.21 15.94 8.48
N ILE A 590 -10.31 15.45 7.62
CA ILE A 590 -10.27 14.05 7.20
C ILE A 590 -9.52 13.22 8.24
N ASP A 591 -8.44 13.75 8.83
CA ASP A 591 -7.60 13.04 9.80
C ASP A 591 -8.04 13.23 11.27
N GLY A 592 -8.98 14.12 11.53
CA GLY A 592 -9.55 14.38 12.86
C GLY A 592 -8.61 15.16 13.78
N ASP A 593 -7.54 15.79 13.28
CA ASP A 593 -6.59 16.53 14.09
C ASP A 593 -7.14 17.91 14.56
N GLY A 594 -8.32 18.30 14.07
CA GLY A 594 -9.01 19.55 14.36
C GLY A 594 -8.64 20.69 13.39
N ASN A 595 -7.80 20.44 12.40
CA ASN A 595 -7.53 21.30 11.25
C ASN A 595 -8.56 20.99 10.14
N ASN A 596 -8.60 21.76 9.05
CA ASN A 596 -9.42 21.34 7.89
C ASN A 596 -8.48 21.13 6.71
N ASP A 597 -8.35 19.88 6.29
CA ASP A 597 -7.55 19.46 5.13
C ASP A 597 -8.12 20.02 3.83
N LEU A 598 -9.44 20.00 3.70
CA LEU A 598 -10.15 20.51 2.53
C LEU A 598 -11.12 21.61 2.92
N THR A 599 -11.14 22.70 2.12
CA THR A 599 -12.10 23.80 2.32
C THR A 599 -12.74 24.29 1.01
N GLY A 600 -14.01 24.68 1.09
CA GLY A 600 -14.76 25.25 -0.03
C GLY A 600 -15.70 24.26 -0.72
N ARG A 601 -15.55 24.10 -2.03
CA ARG A 601 -16.31 23.15 -2.86
C ARG A 601 -15.42 22.74 -4.01
N GLY A 602 -15.36 21.44 -4.29
CA GLY A 602 -14.50 20.94 -5.35
C GLY A 602 -14.35 19.44 -5.43
N GLY A 603 -13.61 18.99 -6.43
CA GLY A 603 -13.06 17.63 -6.46
C GLY A 603 -11.92 17.48 -5.44
N TYR A 604 -11.69 16.27 -4.96
CA TYR A 604 -10.51 15.95 -4.14
C TYR A 604 -9.75 14.76 -4.72
N ILE A 605 -8.47 14.72 -4.40
CA ILE A 605 -7.64 13.51 -4.37
C ILE A 605 -7.06 13.40 -2.96
N VAL A 606 -7.18 12.22 -2.35
CA VAL A 606 -6.64 11.94 -1.03
C VAL A 606 -5.78 10.69 -1.07
N LYS A 607 -4.70 10.68 -0.30
CA LYS A 607 -3.79 9.55 -0.11
C LYS A 607 -3.89 9.05 1.32
N PHE A 608 -4.22 7.78 1.48
CA PHE A 608 -4.06 7.04 2.72
C PHE A 608 -2.83 6.15 2.58
N SER A 609 -1.97 6.16 3.58
CA SER A 609 -0.91 5.17 3.70
C SER A 609 -1.15 4.37 4.98
N GLU A 610 -0.84 3.09 4.91
CA GLU A 610 -0.51 2.40 6.14
C GLU A 610 0.79 3.00 6.64
N ASN A 611 0.86 3.22 7.95
CA ASN A 611 2.11 3.57 8.60
C ASN A 611 2.98 2.32 8.71
N THR A 612 3.12 1.58 7.60
CA THR A 612 4.30 0.79 7.38
C THR A 612 5.42 1.81 7.56
N SER A 613 6.35 1.51 8.46
CA SER A 613 7.70 2.00 8.19
C SER A 613 7.95 1.75 6.69
N PRO A 614 8.67 2.61 5.95
CA PRO A 614 9.33 2.07 4.78
C PRO A 614 9.87 0.71 5.23
N SER A 615 9.55 -0.37 4.51
CA SER A 615 10.29 -1.62 4.66
C SER A 615 11.73 -1.19 4.91
N GLN A 616 12.33 -1.64 6.04
CA GLN A 616 13.70 -1.29 6.45
C GLN A 616 14.46 -0.87 5.20
N PRO A 617 14.78 0.45 5.03
CA PRO A 617 15.02 1.03 3.71
C PRO A 617 15.93 0.08 2.95
N VAL A 618 15.40 -0.49 1.86
CA VAL A 618 16.07 -1.61 1.20
C VAL A 618 17.48 -1.14 0.90
N ARG A 619 18.45 -1.76 1.57
CA ARG A 619 19.81 -1.25 1.49
C ARG A 619 20.24 -1.41 0.04
N PHE A 620 21.22 -0.62 -0.35
CA PHE A 620 21.78 -0.69 -1.69
C PHE A 620 20.85 -0.22 -2.82
N ASP A 621 19.69 0.37 -2.51
CA ASP A 621 18.82 1.07 -3.47
C ASP A 621 19.45 2.43 -3.88
N PHE A 622 19.80 2.60 -5.16
CA PHE A 622 20.40 3.84 -5.67
C PHE A 622 19.39 4.79 -6.33
N ASN A 623 18.11 4.42 -6.40
CA ASN A 623 17.03 5.22 -6.99
C ASN A 623 15.81 5.46 -6.10
N GLY A 624 15.78 4.91 -4.89
CA GLY A 624 14.70 5.08 -3.91
C GLY A 624 13.41 4.37 -4.32
N ASP A 625 13.48 3.32 -5.13
CA ASP A 625 12.31 2.56 -5.60
C ASP A 625 11.95 1.35 -4.72
N GLY A 626 12.70 1.13 -3.63
CA GLY A 626 12.48 0.03 -2.70
C GLY A 626 13.03 -1.31 -3.18
N ILE A 627 13.90 -1.33 -4.20
CA ILE A 627 14.52 -2.53 -4.74
C ILE A 627 16.05 -2.40 -4.64
N ALA A 628 16.73 -3.46 -4.22
CA ALA A 628 18.19 -3.44 -4.12
C ALA A 628 18.90 -3.37 -5.49
N ASP A 629 19.88 -2.47 -5.60
CA ASP A 629 20.66 -2.25 -6.82
C ASP A 629 22.10 -2.74 -6.73
N ILE A 630 22.71 -3.02 -7.88
CA ILE A 630 24.05 -3.64 -7.92
C ILE A 630 25.13 -2.62 -8.32
N LEU A 631 26.04 -2.28 -7.39
CA LEU A 631 27.22 -1.47 -7.68
C LEU A 631 28.41 -2.31 -8.16
N TRP A 632 28.86 -2.01 -9.38
CA TRP A 632 30.01 -2.63 -10.04
C TRP A 632 31.23 -1.73 -10.07
N ARG A 633 32.40 -2.32 -9.85
CA ARG A 633 33.71 -1.67 -10.03
C ARG A 633 34.64 -2.49 -10.89
N ASN A 634 35.34 -1.81 -11.81
CA ASN A 634 36.38 -2.41 -12.62
C ASN A 634 37.75 -2.20 -11.96
N SER A 635 38.28 -3.25 -11.33
CA SER A 635 39.55 -3.20 -10.59
C SER A 635 40.78 -2.88 -11.46
N THR A 636 40.70 -3.05 -12.79
CA THR A 636 41.85 -2.80 -13.68
C THR A 636 41.98 -1.35 -14.14
N ASN A 637 40.87 -0.61 -14.17
CA ASN A 637 40.84 0.75 -14.74
C ASN A 637 40.06 1.76 -13.89
N GLY A 638 39.41 1.34 -12.81
CA GLY A 638 38.69 2.22 -11.87
C GLY A 638 37.33 2.73 -12.35
N ALA A 639 36.78 2.18 -13.45
CA ALA A 639 35.43 2.47 -13.88
C ALA A 639 34.40 1.88 -12.90
N ASN A 640 33.26 2.54 -12.75
CA ASN A 640 32.14 2.10 -11.91
C ASN A 640 30.86 2.06 -12.75
N SER A 641 29.91 1.23 -12.36
CA SER A 641 28.57 1.17 -12.95
C SER A 641 27.58 0.72 -11.88
N ILE A 642 26.44 1.39 -11.75
CA ILE A 642 25.30 0.91 -10.97
C ILE A 642 24.38 0.21 -11.96
N TRP A 643 23.83 -0.95 -11.60
CA TRP A 643 22.72 -1.58 -12.31
C TRP A 643 21.48 -1.27 -11.51
N LEU A 644 20.60 -0.46 -12.10
CA LEU A 644 19.26 -0.23 -11.55
C LEU A 644 18.42 -1.47 -11.87
N MET A 645 17.80 -2.06 -10.87
CA MET A 645 17.08 -3.33 -10.94
C MET A 645 15.57 -3.10 -11.12
N ASN A 646 14.84 -4.17 -11.38
CA ASN A 646 13.39 -4.22 -11.31
C ASN A 646 13.03 -5.27 -10.24
N ASP A 647 11.80 -5.21 -9.74
CA ASP A 647 11.21 -6.16 -8.78
C ASP A 647 11.18 -7.62 -9.30
N ASP A 648 11.22 -7.82 -10.61
CA ASP A 648 11.35 -9.14 -11.23
C ASP A 648 12.79 -9.70 -11.22
N GLY A 649 13.75 -8.96 -10.62
CA GLY A 649 15.16 -9.32 -10.51
C GLY A 649 15.94 -9.15 -11.83
N THR A 650 15.32 -8.59 -12.86
CA THR A 650 16.00 -8.22 -14.10
C THR A 650 16.62 -6.83 -13.99
N ARG A 651 17.59 -6.53 -14.86
CA ARG A 651 18.22 -5.22 -14.88
C ARG A 651 17.41 -4.26 -15.75
N ASN A 652 16.83 -3.24 -15.13
CA ASN A 652 16.20 -2.10 -15.79
C ASN A 652 17.22 -1.33 -16.64
N SER A 653 18.22 -0.76 -15.98
CA SER A 653 19.17 0.15 -16.64
C SER A 653 20.58 0.08 -16.03
N SER A 654 21.49 0.94 -16.51
CA SER A 654 22.83 1.03 -15.92
C SER A 654 23.35 2.46 -15.94
N VAL A 655 23.80 2.94 -14.79
CA VAL A 655 24.28 4.32 -14.59
C VAL A 655 25.78 4.33 -14.30
N ASN A 656 26.49 5.38 -14.73
CA ASN A 656 27.90 5.59 -14.42
C ASN A 656 28.04 6.69 -13.35
N PRO A 657 28.28 6.35 -12.08
CA PRO A 657 28.41 7.35 -11.00
C PRO A 657 29.72 8.16 -11.07
N GLY A 658 30.61 7.80 -12.00
CA GLY A 658 31.90 8.43 -12.22
C GLY A 658 33.06 7.49 -11.97
N ARG A 659 34.24 7.87 -12.46
CA ARG A 659 35.46 7.06 -12.40
C ARG A 659 36.34 7.46 -11.21
N VAL A 660 36.85 6.48 -10.47
CA VAL A 660 37.84 6.66 -9.38
C VAL A 660 39.07 5.83 -9.67
N ASP A 661 40.26 6.40 -9.56
CA ASP A 661 41.50 5.68 -9.82
C ASP A 661 41.69 4.46 -8.90
N THR A 662 42.53 3.52 -9.33
CA THR A 662 42.68 2.19 -8.71
C THR A 662 43.44 2.23 -7.38
N ALA A 663 43.84 3.39 -6.85
CA ALA A 663 44.38 3.50 -5.49
C ALA A 663 43.27 3.66 -4.43
N TRP A 664 42.02 3.86 -4.88
CA TRP A 664 40.83 3.89 -4.06
C TRP A 664 39.99 2.64 -4.29
N ASP A 665 39.44 2.12 -3.20
CA ASP A 665 38.52 1.00 -3.17
C ASP A 665 37.18 1.49 -2.59
N VAL A 666 36.09 0.87 -3.02
CA VAL A 666 34.80 1.01 -2.31
C VAL A 666 34.95 0.21 -1.02
N ALA A 667 34.79 0.89 0.11
CA ALA A 667 34.94 0.30 1.44
C ALA A 667 33.58 -0.10 2.05
N GLY A 668 32.50 0.41 1.47
CA GLY A 668 31.12 -0.02 1.66
C GLY A 668 30.17 1.04 1.10
N VAL A 669 28.89 0.77 1.19
CA VAL A 669 27.82 1.61 0.67
C VAL A 669 26.65 1.53 1.64
N ASP A 670 25.94 2.64 1.82
CA ASP A 670 24.79 2.80 2.71
C ASP A 670 24.27 4.25 2.58
N ASP A 671 23.10 4.60 3.11
CA ASP A 671 22.54 5.97 3.07
C ASP A 671 23.17 6.90 4.13
N PHE A 672 24.32 7.50 3.82
CA PHE A 672 25.07 8.33 4.76
C PHE A 672 24.45 9.72 5.02
N ASN A 673 23.32 10.06 4.41
CA ASN A 673 22.61 11.32 4.61
C ASN A 673 21.11 11.18 4.92
N ALA A 674 20.61 9.96 5.10
CA ALA A 674 19.22 9.63 5.42
C ALA A 674 18.23 10.27 4.43
N ASP A 675 18.55 10.24 3.14
CA ASP A 675 17.69 10.75 2.07
C ASP A 675 16.96 9.66 1.27
N GLY A 676 17.09 8.40 1.69
CA GLY A 676 16.49 7.23 1.07
C GLY A 676 17.26 6.71 -0.14
N VAL A 677 18.47 7.23 -0.40
CA VAL A 677 19.33 6.82 -1.53
C VAL A 677 20.67 6.32 -1.02
N THR A 678 21.12 5.18 -1.54
CA THR A 678 22.41 4.61 -1.17
C THR A 678 23.59 5.47 -1.62
N ASP A 679 24.52 5.70 -0.69
CA ASP A 679 25.78 6.41 -0.92
C ASP A 679 27.01 5.49 -0.98
N ILE A 680 28.14 6.03 -1.43
CA ILE A 680 29.37 5.24 -1.63
C ILE A 680 30.53 5.72 -0.76
N LEU A 681 30.98 4.90 0.19
CA LEU A 681 32.19 5.13 0.98
C LEU A 681 33.43 4.61 0.23
N TRP A 682 34.34 5.53 -0.07
CA TRP A 682 35.63 5.29 -0.70
C TRP A 682 36.78 5.35 0.30
N ARG A 683 37.74 4.43 0.17
CA ARG A 683 38.97 4.39 0.97
C ARG A 683 40.22 4.32 0.10
N HIS A 684 41.22 5.12 0.43
CA HIS A 684 42.52 5.11 -0.27
C HIS A 684 43.49 4.12 0.41
N GLY A 685 43.83 3.03 -0.28
CA GLY A 685 44.54 1.88 0.31
C GLY A 685 45.91 2.16 0.94
N THR A 686 46.66 3.18 0.48
CA THR A 686 47.99 3.51 1.03
C THR A 686 48.06 4.80 1.84
N LEU A 687 47.06 5.68 1.74
CA LEU A 687 47.05 6.97 2.43
C LEU A 687 46.09 6.99 3.61
N GLY A 688 45.14 6.05 3.69
CA GLY A 688 44.14 6.00 4.76
C GLY A 688 43.12 7.13 4.69
N ASN A 689 43.04 7.84 3.56
CA ASN A 689 42.03 8.86 3.31
C ASN A 689 40.70 8.20 2.97
N ASN A 690 39.59 8.79 3.44
CA ASN A 690 38.24 8.33 3.14
C ASN A 690 37.43 9.46 2.47
N ARG A 691 36.46 9.10 1.63
CA ARG A 691 35.50 10.00 1.00
C ARG A 691 34.14 9.30 0.96
N ILE A 692 33.06 10.05 1.15
CA ILE A 692 31.71 9.56 0.86
C ILE A 692 31.23 10.30 -0.39
N TRP A 693 30.67 9.57 -1.33
CA TRP A 693 29.96 10.13 -2.47
C TRP A 693 28.49 10.13 -2.10
N LEU A 694 27.94 11.32 -1.87
CA LEU A 694 26.50 11.48 -1.74
C LEU A 694 25.88 11.34 -3.14
N MET A 695 24.85 10.53 -3.28
CA MET A 695 24.23 10.15 -4.55
C MET A 695 22.93 10.95 -4.80
N ASN A 696 22.35 10.79 -5.97
CA ASN A 696 20.98 11.23 -6.28
C ASN A 696 20.22 9.99 -6.75
N SER A 697 18.89 10.03 -6.70
CA SER A 697 18.01 8.94 -7.15
C SER A 697 18.11 8.59 -8.65
N ASP A 698 18.86 9.34 -9.46
CA ASP A 698 19.20 8.97 -10.83
C ASP A 698 20.48 8.10 -10.94
N GLY A 699 21.02 7.63 -9.81
CA GLY A 699 22.28 6.89 -9.70
C GLY A 699 23.54 7.73 -9.99
N THR A 700 23.41 9.06 -10.15
CA THR A 700 24.56 9.95 -10.32
C THR A 700 25.05 10.54 -9.01
N ARG A 701 26.31 10.97 -8.97
CA ARG A 701 26.88 11.56 -7.76
C ARG A 701 26.44 13.02 -7.57
N SER A 702 25.75 13.29 -6.47
CA SER A 702 25.41 14.63 -5.97
C SER A 702 26.65 15.38 -5.50
N SER A 703 27.35 14.87 -4.48
CA SER A 703 28.45 15.58 -3.84
C SER A 703 29.54 14.65 -3.28
N ILE A 704 30.59 15.22 -2.69
CA ILE A 704 31.68 14.46 -2.05
C ILE A 704 31.96 15.03 -0.67
N VAL A 705 31.85 14.18 0.35
CA VAL A 705 32.15 14.50 1.75
C VAL A 705 33.44 13.81 2.18
N ASN A 706 34.20 14.42 3.11
CA ASN A 706 35.40 13.82 3.68
C ASN A 706 35.17 13.54 5.17
N PRO A 707 34.86 12.29 5.57
CA PRO A 707 34.64 11.96 6.98
C PRO A 707 35.94 11.93 7.81
N GLY A 708 37.10 12.08 7.16
CA GLY A 708 38.43 12.13 7.78
C GLY A 708 39.26 10.88 7.51
N GLY A 709 40.55 10.93 7.85
CA GLY A 709 41.50 9.83 7.64
C GLY A 709 41.68 8.94 8.87
N VAL A 710 42.10 7.69 8.64
CA VAL A 710 42.42 6.71 9.69
C VAL A 710 43.68 5.93 9.33
N ASP A 711 44.34 5.36 10.34
CA ASP A 711 45.53 4.52 10.15
C ASP A 711 45.25 3.42 9.09
N THR A 712 46.19 3.19 8.18
CA THR A 712 46.08 2.18 7.12
C THR A 712 46.04 0.75 7.64
N ALA A 713 46.32 0.51 8.92
CA ALA A 713 46.18 -0.80 9.56
C ALA A 713 44.75 -1.08 10.07
N LEU A 714 43.82 -0.13 9.95
CA LEU A 714 42.39 -0.31 10.20
C LEU A 714 41.68 -0.45 8.84
N ASP A 715 40.85 -1.47 8.71
CA ASP A 715 39.97 -1.70 7.57
C ASP A 715 38.51 -1.46 8.00
N VAL A 716 37.65 -1.09 7.06
CA VAL A 716 36.19 -1.08 7.31
C VAL A 716 35.75 -2.53 7.44
N ALA A 717 34.98 -2.82 8.48
CA ALA A 717 34.56 -4.17 8.84
C ALA A 717 33.03 -4.33 8.88
N GLY A 718 32.29 -3.22 8.85
CA GLY A 718 30.84 -3.16 8.75
C GLY A 718 30.39 -1.71 8.68
N ILE A 719 29.24 -1.48 8.08
CA ILE A 719 28.53 -0.20 8.04
C ILE A 719 27.10 -0.52 8.45
N ASP A 720 26.61 0.20 9.45
CA ASP A 720 25.26 0.06 10.01
C ASP A 720 25.06 1.09 11.14
N ASP A 721 23.84 1.32 11.61
CA ASP A 721 23.53 2.30 12.65
C ASP A 721 23.85 1.77 14.07
N PHE A 722 24.94 2.27 14.68
CA PHE A 722 25.36 1.85 16.02
C PHE A 722 24.82 2.78 17.14
N ASN A 723 23.94 3.72 16.82
CA ASN A 723 23.35 4.65 17.78
C ASN A 723 21.86 4.99 17.58
N SER A 724 21.16 4.27 16.71
CA SER A 724 19.72 4.40 16.42
C SER A 724 19.31 5.84 16.07
N ASP A 725 20.15 6.54 15.29
CA ASP A 725 19.84 7.88 14.80
C ASP A 725 19.38 7.93 13.34
N GLY A 726 19.26 6.75 12.70
CA GLY A 726 18.85 6.58 11.32
C GLY A 726 19.96 6.88 10.32
N VAL A 727 21.21 7.05 10.76
CA VAL A 727 22.37 7.26 9.90
C VAL A 727 23.39 6.14 10.09
N PRO A 728 23.81 5.45 9.01
CA PRO A 728 24.81 4.41 9.09
C PRO A 728 26.17 4.90 9.59
N ASP A 729 26.73 4.13 10.50
CA ASP A 729 28.03 4.34 11.10
C ASP A 729 29.09 3.40 10.55
N ILE A 730 30.37 3.69 10.82
CA ILE A 730 31.47 2.90 10.23
C ILE A 730 32.24 2.15 11.31
N LEU A 731 32.15 0.81 11.29
CA LEU A 731 32.97 -0.07 12.12
C LEU A 731 34.34 -0.31 11.48
N TRP A 732 35.40 0.01 12.23
CA TRP A 732 36.80 -0.16 11.84
C TRP A 732 37.48 -1.26 12.65
N ARG A 733 38.22 -2.14 11.98
CA ARG A 733 38.91 -3.30 12.57
C ARG A 733 40.40 -3.31 12.22
N ASN A 734 41.26 -3.50 13.23
CA ASN A 734 42.70 -3.76 13.02
C ASN A 734 43.01 -5.24 13.24
N GLY A 735 42.92 -6.05 12.19
CA GLY A 735 43.07 -7.51 12.26
C GLY A 735 44.33 -7.97 13.02
N THR A 736 45.44 -7.24 12.91
CA THR A 736 46.72 -7.61 13.54
C THR A 736 46.82 -7.30 15.04
N LEU A 737 46.16 -6.26 15.52
CA LEU A 737 46.24 -5.83 16.92
C LEU A 737 44.99 -6.18 17.72
N GLY A 738 43.87 -6.52 17.09
CA GLY A 738 42.62 -6.80 17.79
C GLY A 738 41.78 -5.55 18.13
N ASN A 739 42.26 -4.34 17.77
CA ASN A 739 41.59 -3.09 18.14
C ASN A 739 40.44 -2.78 17.18
N ASN A 740 39.35 -2.23 17.72
CA ASN A 740 38.16 -1.83 16.99
C ASN A 740 37.86 -0.34 17.25
N ARG A 741 37.15 0.32 16.33
CA ARG A 741 36.58 1.66 16.51
C ARG A 741 35.28 1.77 15.74
N ILE A 742 34.29 2.44 16.28
CA ILE A 742 33.09 2.86 15.54
C ILE A 742 33.21 4.35 15.30
N TRP A 743 32.96 4.79 14.08
CA TRP A 743 32.81 6.19 13.73
C TRP A 743 31.33 6.49 13.70
N LEU A 744 30.84 7.19 14.74
CA LEU A 744 29.48 7.72 14.71
C LEU A 744 29.41 8.85 13.68
N MET A 745 28.43 8.82 12.80
CA MET A 745 28.28 9.70 11.65
C MET A 745 27.24 10.80 11.93
N ASN A 746 27.04 11.70 10.98
CA ASN A 746 25.92 12.65 10.96
C ASN A 746 25.33 12.57 9.56
N SER A 747 24.07 12.98 9.40
CA SER A 747 23.34 13.01 8.13
C SER A 747 23.89 13.98 7.06
N ASP A 748 25.06 14.60 7.29
CA ASP A 748 25.81 15.33 6.27
C ASP A 748 27.01 14.52 5.74
N GLY A 749 27.08 13.22 6.06
CA GLY A 749 28.19 12.32 5.75
C GLY A 749 29.49 12.62 6.52
N THR A 750 29.48 13.54 7.50
CA THR A 750 30.66 13.83 8.33
C THR A 750 30.67 13.02 9.61
N ARG A 751 31.87 12.70 10.10
CA ARG A 751 32.00 11.96 11.36
C ARG A 751 31.69 12.83 12.58
N SER A 752 30.67 12.44 13.34
CA SER A 752 30.30 12.99 14.64
C SER A 752 31.34 12.69 15.72
N SER A 753 31.58 11.39 15.99
CA SER A 753 32.46 10.98 17.08
C SER A 753 33.18 9.65 16.81
N ILE A 754 34.00 9.19 17.77
CA ILE A 754 34.69 7.90 17.68
C ILE A 754 34.51 7.14 18.99
N VAL A 755 33.98 5.94 18.90
CA VAL A 755 33.75 5.03 20.03
C VAL A 755 34.69 3.83 19.92
N ASN A 756 35.05 3.24 21.07
CA ASN A 756 35.83 2.00 21.14
C ASN A 756 34.95 0.89 21.72
N PRO A 757 34.42 -0.02 20.90
CA PRO A 757 33.54 -1.09 21.37
C PRO A 757 34.29 -2.19 22.14
N GLY A 758 35.63 -2.16 22.14
CA GLY A 758 36.49 -3.09 22.85
C GLY A 758 37.50 -3.78 21.93
N ARG A 759 38.41 -4.53 22.54
CA ARG A 759 39.44 -5.30 21.83
C ARG A 759 39.03 -6.77 21.72
N VAL A 760 39.28 -7.37 20.56
CA VAL A 760 38.97 -8.78 20.27
C VAL A 760 40.25 -9.56 19.99
N ASP A 761 40.21 -10.87 20.26
CA ASP A 761 41.25 -11.81 19.86
C ASP A 761 41.43 -11.80 18.33
N THR A 762 42.67 -11.84 17.86
CA THR A 762 42.99 -11.74 16.42
C THR A 762 42.61 -12.99 15.62
N THR A 763 42.10 -14.04 16.26
CA THR A 763 41.53 -15.23 15.60
C THR A 763 40.05 -15.08 15.26
N LEU A 764 39.41 -13.99 15.70
CA LEU A 764 38.05 -13.63 15.34
C LEU A 764 38.05 -12.52 14.30
N ASP A 765 37.29 -12.75 13.24
CA ASP A 765 36.98 -11.79 12.19
C ASP A 765 35.52 -11.31 12.37
N VAL A 766 35.24 -10.07 11.95
CA VAL A 766 33.86 -9.60 11.83
C VAL A 766 33.26 -10.31 10.61
N ALA A 767 32.13 -10.96 10.80
CA ALA A 767 31.47 -11.77 9.78
C ALA A 767 30.13 -11.19 9.32
N GLY A 768 29.56 -10.27 10.10
CA GLY A 768 28.36 -9.50 9.77
C GLY A 768 28.16 -8.41 10.81
N VAL A 769 27.46 -7.35 10.40
CA VAL A 769 26.95 -6.29 11.27
C VAL A 769 25.50 -6.11 10.85
N ASP A 770 24.60 -6.24 11.82
CA ASP A 770 23.15 -6.10 11.67
C ASP A 770 22.50 -6.14 13.07
N ASP A 771 21.23 -5.77 13.23
CA ASP A 771 20.52 -5.73 14.52
C ASP A 771 19.97 -7.11 14.93
N PHE A 772 20.81 -7.93 15.57
CA PHE A 772 20.44 -9.30 15.98
C PHE A 772 19.47 -9.36 17.17
N ASN A 773 19.00 -8.23 17.70
CA ASN A 773 18.05 -8.21 18.82
C ASN A 773 16.91 -7.17 18.70
N ASP A 774 16.66 -6.67 17.50
CA ASP A 774 15.55 -5.77 17.14
C ASP A 774 15.37 -4.60 18.14
N ASP A 775 16.48 -3.99 18.55
CA ASP A 775 16.48 -2.79 19.41
C ASP A 775 16.81 -1.49 18.67
N GLY A 776 16.94 -1.56 17.35
CA GLY A 776 17.31 -0.47 16.45
C GLY A 776 18.79 -0.11 16.51
N VAL A 777 19.65 -0.95 17.10
CA VAL A 777 21.10 -0.75 17.17
C VAL A 777 21.83 -1.93 16.55
N ALA A 778 22.69 -1.63 15.58
CA ALA A 778 23.51 -2.63 14.93
C ALA A 778 24.44 -3.39 15.89
N ASP A 779 24.48 -4.70 15.72
CA ASP A 779 25.31 -5.63 16.46
C ASP A 779 26.47 -6.17 15.64
N ILE A 780 27.38 -6.90 16.29
CA ILE A 780 28.57 -7.42 15.61
C ILE A 780 28.66 -8.94 15.73
N LEU A 781 28.48 -9.63 14.61
CA LEU A 781 28.73 -11.07 14.49
C LEU A 781 30.22 -11.34 14.29
N TRP A 782 30.82 -12.10 15.20
CA TRP A 782 32.22 -12.52 15.16
C TRP A 782 32.36 -14.01 14.85
N ARG A 783 33.29 -14.33 13.95
CA ARG A 783 33.57 -15.70 13.49
C ARG A 783 35.02 -16.10 13.74
N ASN A 784 35.23 -17.30 14.30
CA ASN A 784 36.57 -17.90 14.44
C ASN A 784 36.81 -19.00 13.39
N GLY A 785 37.33 -18.63 12.22
CA GLY A 785 37.55 -19.56 11.11
C GLY A 785 38.40 -20.80 11.46
N THR A 786 39.21 -20.76 12.53
CA THR A 786 40.08 -21.89 12.91
C THR A 786 39.39 -22.99 13.72
N ASN A 787 38.31 -22.67 14.44
CA ASN A 787 37.66 -23.62 15.36
C ASN A 787 36.13 -23.72 15.22
N GLY A 788 35.51 -22.91 14.36
CA GLY A 788 34.06 -23.01 14.11
C GLY A 788 33.19 -22.18 15.04
N ASN A 789 33.75 -21.50 16.04
CA ASN A 789 32.96 -20.74 17.01
C ASN A 789 32.48 -19.40 16.43
N ASN A 790 31.27 -19.01 16.86
CA ASN A 790 30.62 -17.75 16.55
C ASN A 790 30.25 -17.04 17.85
N THR A 791 30.19 -15.71 17.83
CA THR A 791 29.66 -14.92 18.94
C THR A 791 29.12 -13.61 18.42
N ILE A 792 27.98 -13.17 18.94
CA ILE A 792 27.39 -11.87 18.61
C ILE A 792 27.67 -10.95 19.80
N TRP A 793 28.09 -9.73 19.50
CA TRP A 793 28.19 -8.66 20.47
C TRP A 793 26.94 -7.81 20.35
N LEU A 794 26.04 -7.94 21.34
CA LEU A 794 24.92 -7.02 21.46
C LEU A 794 25.45 -5.66 21.89
N MET A 795 25.05 -4.60 21.22
CA MET A 795 25.57 -3.24 21.35
C MET A 795 24.65 -2.38 22.23
N ASN A 796 25.05 -1.14 22.48
CA ASN A 796 24.17 -0.12 23.05
C ASN A 796 24.21 1.06 22.09
N ASP A 797 23.17 1.89 22.12
CA ASP A 797 22.95 3.18 21.44
C ASP A 797 24.09 4.23 21.50
N ASN A 798 25.21 3.91 22.14
CA ASN A 798 26.39 4.76 22.24
C ASN A 798 27.62 4.10 21.61
N GLY A 799 27.43 3.06 20.80
CA GLY A 799 28.47 2.28 20.13
C GLY A 799 29.36 1.45 21.07
N THR A 800 28.97 1.24 22.34
CA THR A 800 29.71 0.35 23.26
C THR A 800 29.01 -0.99 23.42
N ARG A 801 29.79 -2.05 23.64
CA ARG A 801 29.25 -3.40 23.79
C ARG A 801 28.42 -3.55 25.08
N ASN A 802 27.17 -3.96 24.94
CA ASN A 802 26.26 -4.35 26.02
C ASN A 802 26.59 -5.76 26.52
N SER A 803 26.32 -6.76 25.69
CA SER A 803 26.39 -8.17 26.09
C SER A 803 27.05 -9.04 25.01
N ILE A 804 27.11 -10.35 25.25
CA ILE A 804 27.71 -11.31 24.31
C ILE A 804 26.83 -12.56 24.25
N VAL A 805 26.39 -12.90 23.05
CA VAL A 805 25.58 -14.07 22.75
C VAL A 805 26.38 -15.09 21.94
N ASN A 806 26.03 -16.37 22.07
CA ASN A 806 26.62 -17.46 21.30
C ASN A 806 25.53 -18.13 20.43
N PRO A 807 25.47 -17.82 19.13
CA PRO A 807 24.47 -18.41 18.23
C PRO A 807 24.77 -19.89 17.88
N GLY A 808 25.89 -20.44 18.35
CA GLY A 808 26.33 -21.81 18.12
C GLY A 808 27.52 -21.91 17.18
N GLY A 809 28.17 -23.08 17.16
CA GLY A 809 29.34 -23.34 16.30
C GLY A 809 28.98 -24.08 15.01
N VAL A 810 29.81 -23.91 13.99
CA VAL A 810 29.65 -24.50 12.65
C VAL A 810 30.95 -25.14 12.15
N ASP A 811 30.88 -26.00 11.14
CA ASP A 811 32.07 -26.58 10.49
C ASP A 811 32.99 -25.47 9.96
N THR A 812 34.31 -25.63 10.12
CA THR A 812 35.31 -24.65 9.65
C THR A 812 35.39 -24.50 8.13
N ALA A 813 34.74 -25.37 7.36
CA ALA A 813 34.61 -25.25 5.91
C ALA A 813 33.42 -24.37 5.47
N LEU A 814 32.59 -23.92 6.40
CA LEU A 814 31.51 -22.95 6.17
C LEU A 814 31.99 -21.55 6.61
N ASP A 815 31.81 -20.59 5.70
CA ASP A 815 32.01 -19.17 5.92
C ASP A 815 30.64 -18.47 5.92
N VAL A 816 30.51 -17.35 6.62
CA VAL A 816 29.35 -16.47 6.51
C VAL A 816 29.42 -15.80 5.14
N ALA A 817 28.32 -15.84 4.40
CA ALA A 817 28.22 -15.32 3.04
C ALA A 817 27.27 -14.12 2.93
N GLY A 818 26.42 -13.91 3.94
CA GLY A 818 25.50 -12.79 4.05
C GLY A 818 24.82 -12.82 5.42
N VAL A 819 24.39 -11.64 5.87
CA VAL A 819 23.55 -11.45 7.06
C VAL A 819 22.42 -10.53 6.63
N ASP A 820 21.19 -11.00 6.75
CA ASP A 820 19.97 -10.30 6.34
C ASP A 820 18.73 -11.10 6.75
N ASP A 821 17.54 -10.52 6.72
CA ASP A 821 16.28 -11.18 7.10
C ASP A 821 15.76 -12.13 6.00
N PHE A 822 15.87 -13.44 6.22
CA PHE A 822 15.43 -14.46 5.24
C PHE A 822 14.03 -15.02 5.54
N ASN A 823 13.29 -14.45 6.50
CA ASN A 823 11.96 -14.91 6.87
C ASN A 823 10.95 -13.78 7.21
N ALA A 824 11.31 -12.53 6.95
CA ALA A 824 10.50 -11.33 7.20
C ALA A 824 10.00 -11.24 8.66
N ASP A 825 10.82 -11.65 9.62
CA ASP A 825 10.50 -11.54 11.06
C ASP A 825 11.11 -10.32 11.74
N GLY A 826 11.85 -9.50 10.98
CA GLY A 826 12.52 -8.28 11.44
C GLY A 826 13.90 -8.55 12.04
N VAL A 827 14.33 -9.80 12.18
CA VAL A 827 15.62 -10.18 12.75
C VAL A 827 16.55 -10.70 11.65
N PRO A 828 17.78 -10.18 11.53
CA PRO A 828 18.73 -10.63 10.54
C PRO A 828 19.20 -12.06 10.80
N ASP A 829 19.16 -12.85 9.74
CA ASP A 829 19.56 -14.23 9.67
C ASP A 829 20.98 -14.41 9.12
N ILE A 830 21.53 -15.62 9.21
CA ILE A 830 22.92 -15.87 8.79
C ILE A 830 22.97 -16.89 7.66
N LEU A 831 23.34 -16.43 6.45
CA LEU A 831 23.63 -17.30 5.30
C LEU A 831 25.06 -17.87 5.40
N TRP A 832 25.16 -19.19 5.40
CA TRP A 832 26.43 -19.92 5.40
C TRP A 832 26.70 -20.59 4.05
N ARG A 833 27.97 -20.55 3.63
CA ARG A 833 28.44 -21.08 2.34
C ARG A 833 29.69 -21.94 2.49
N ASN A 834 29.68 -23.14 1.89
CA ASN A 834 30.86 -24.01 1.83
C ASN A 834 31.54 -23.95 0.46
N GLY A 835 32.47 -23.01 0.27
CA GLY A 835 33.13 -22.77 -1.03
C GLY A 835 33.70 -24.02 -1.70
N SER A 836 34.14 -25.02 -0.92
CA SER A 836 34.76 -26.25 -1.44
C SER A 836 33.80 -27.25 -2.07
N ASN A 837 32.52 -27.23 -1.68
CA ASN A 837 31.54 -28.21 -2.13
C ASN A 837 30.20 -27.63 -2.56
N GLY A 838 29.97 -26.32 -2.46
CA GLY A 838 28.74 -25.70 -2.96
C GLY A 838 27.55 -25.69 -2.01
N ALA A 839 27.66 -26.31 -0.83
CA ALA A 839 26.55 -26.37 0.13
C ALA A 839 26.28 -24.99 0.76
N ASN A 840 25.00 -24.73 1.00
CA ASN A 840 24.49 -23.53 1.66
C ASN A 840 23.61 -23.93 2.84
N SER A 841 23.49 -23.06 3.84
CA SER A 841 22.49 -23.16 4.90
C SER A 841 22.21 -21.79 5.49
N ILE A 842 20.95 -21.48 5.76
CA ILE A 842 20.55 -20.27 6.47
C ILE A 842 20.28 -20.64 7.92
N TRP A 843 20.76 -19.83 8.85
CA TRP A 843 20.40 -19.92 10.26
C TRP A 843 19.33 -18.87 10.51
N LEU A 844 18.09 -19.32 10.73
CA LEU A 844 17.04 -18.43 11.19
C LEU A 844 17.32 -18.07 12.66
N MET A 845 17.27 -16.79 13.00
CA MET A 845 17.66 -16.23 14.29
C MET A 845 16.43 -15.95 15.16
N ASN A 846 16.65 -15.50 16.39
CA ASN A 846 15.62 -14.91 17.25
C ASN A 846 16.15 -13.55 17.71
N ASP A 847 15.24 -12.70 18.16
CA ASP A 847 15.46 -11.37 18.77
C ASP A 847 16.36 -11.34 20.04
N ASP A 848 16.95 -12.48 20.45
CA ASP A 848 17.95 -12.55 21.51
C ASP A 848 19.36 -12.89 20.98
N GLY A 849 19.55 -12.83 19.66
CA GLY A 849 20.77 -13.22 18.95
C GLY A 849 21.07 -14.72 19.00
N THR A 850 20.14 -15.56 19.46
CA THR A 850 20.29 -17.02 19.40
C THR A 850 19.67 -17.61 18.15
N ARG A 851 20.18 -18.77 17.70
CA ARG A 851 19.65 -19.43 16.51
C ARG A 851 18.33 -20.14 16.80
N SER A 852 17.27 -19.77 16.10
CA SER A 852 15.97 -20.45 16.06
C SER A 852 16.05 -21.78 15.31
N SER A 853 16.38 -21.74 14.02
CA SER A 853 16.34 -22.93 13.16
C SER A 853 17.42 -22.92 12.07
N ILE A 854 17.43 -23.95 11.21
CA ILE A 854 18.38 -24.06 10.08
C ILE A 854 17.61 -24.48 8.83
N VAL A 855 17.76 -23.71 7.77
CA VAL A 855 17.12 -23.93 6.47
C VAL A 855 18.18 -24.21 5.39
N ASN A 856 17.80 -24.94 4.36
CA ASN A 856 18.67 -25.25 3.22
C ASN A 856 18.10 -24.60 1.96
N PRO A 857 18.66 -23.45 1.50
CA PRO A 857 18.18 -22.74 0.31
C PRO A 857 18.57 -23.43 -1.01
N GLY A 858 19.22 -24.61 -0.93
CA GLY A 858 19.72 -25.36 -2.08
C GLY A 858 21.22 -25.21 -2.26
N ARG A 859 21.74 -25.77 -3.36
CA ARG A 859 23.19 -25.91 -3.59
C ARG A 859 23.61 -25.14 -4.84
N ALA A 860 24.62 -24.29 -4.73
CA ALA A 860 25.26 -23.63 -5.87
C ALA A 860 26.56 -24.36 -6.24
N GLY A 861 26.95 -24.35 -7.52
CA GLY A 861 28.22 -24.96 -7.94
C GLY A 861 29.44 -24.20 -7.36
N THR A 862 30.59 -24.85 -7.20
CA THR A 862 31.81 -24.22 -6.64
C THR A 862 32.45 -23.13 -7.52
N ALA A 863 31.87 -22.85 -8.69
CA ALA A 863 32.26 -21.72 -9.54
C ALA A 863 31.41 -20.46 -9.27
N TRP A 864 30.41 -20.58 -8.40
CA TRP A 864 29.51 -19.51 -7.98
C TRP A 864 29.82 -19.13 -6.54
N ASP A 865 30.04 -17.83 -6.36
CA ASP A 865 30.22 -17.18 -5.08
C ASP A 865 28.99 -16.30 -4.82
N VAL A 866 28.63 -16.12 -3.55
CA VAL A 866 27.62 -15.14 -3.13
C VAL A 866 28.27 -13.76 -3.27
N ALA A 867 27.59 -12.85 -3.96
CA ALA A 867 28.05 -11.50 -4.25
C ALA A 867 27.38 -10.45 -3.36
N GLY A 868 26.19 -10.76 -2.83
CA GLY A 868 25.40 -9.93 -1.91
C GLY A 868 24.14 -10.70 -1.49
N VAL A 869 23.50 -10.24 -0.43
CA VAL A 869 22.17 -10.68 0.03
C VAL A 869 21.37 -9.43 0.34
N GLU A 870 20.18 -9.33 -0.22
CA GLU A 870 19.27 -8.20 -0.09
C GLU A 870 17.94 -8.50 -0.78
N ASP A 871 16.91 -7.69 -0.55
CA ASP A 871 15.60 -7.78 -1.20
C ASP A 871 15.64 -7.23 -2.64
N PHE A 872 15.55 -8.10 -3.66
CA PHE A 872 15.50 -7.71 -5.08
C PHE A 872 14.10 -7.76 -5.69
N ASN A 873 13.05 -8.00 -4.89
CA ASN A 873 11.66 -8.06 -5.33
C ASN A 873 10.66 -7.33 -4.43
N ALA A 874 11.14 -6.55 -3.46
CA ALA A 874 10.38 -5.74 -2.51
C ALA A 874 9.33 -6.55 -1.73
N ASP A 875 9.61 -7.84 -1.45
CA ASP A 875 8.69 -8.71 -0.70
C ASP A 875 9.01 -8.78 0.81
N GLY A 876 10.04 -8.06 1.25
CA GLY A 876 10.51 -8.01 2.63
C GLY A 876 11.36 -9.22 3.03
N VAL A 877 11.72 -10.10 2.09
CA VAL A 877 12.60 -11.25 2.31
C VAL A 877 13.91 -11.06 1.54
N ALA A 878 15.03 -11.21 2.23
CA ALA A 878 16.34 -11.12 1.59
C ALA A 878 16.56 -12.26 0.58
N ASP A 879 17.09 -11.89 -0.57
CA ASP A 879 17.48 -12.81 -1.64
C ASP A 879 18.98 -13.04 -1.70
N ILE A 880 19.42 -13.89 -2.63
CA ILE A 880 20.84 -14.20 -2.80
C ILE A 880 21.32 -13.87 -4.21
N LEU A 881 22.16 -12.84 -4.35
CA LEU A 881 22.87 -12.55 -5.58
C LEU A 881 24.12 -13.45 -5.70
N TRP A 882 24.17 -14.23 -6.77
CA TRP A 882 25.27 -15.12 -7.12
C TRP A 882 26.08 -14.58 -8.28
N ARG A 883 27.41 -14.71 -8.18
CA ARG A 883 28.34 -14.41 -9.27
C ARG A 883 29.23 -15.59 -9.63
N ASN A 884 29.29 -15.90 -10.92
CA ASN A 884 30.18 -16.92 -11.43
C ASN A 884 31.55 -16.32 -11.77
N VAL A 885 32.54 -16.55 -10.90
CA VAL A 885 33.89 -15.96 -11.03
C VAL A 885 34.65 -16.41 -12.28
N SER A 886 34.27 -17.53 -12.90
CA SER A 886 34.99 -18.07 -14.06
C SER A 886 34.59 -17.42 -15.39
N ASN A 887 33.36 -16.88 -15.49
CA ASN A 887 32.81 -16.40 -16.75
C ASN A 887 32.02 -15.07 -16.63
N GLY A 888 31.76 -14.59 -15.41
CA GLY A 888 31.09 -13.33 -15.11
C GLY A 888 29.56 -13.34 -15.21
N THR A 889 28.91 -14.50 -15.31
CA THR A 889 27.44 -14.60 -15.25
C THR A 889 26.94 -14.36 -13.82
N ASN A 890 25.78 -13.75 -13.69
CA ASN A 890 25.12 -13.51 -12.40
C ASN A 890 23.81 -14.30 -12.31
N SER A 891 23.27 -14.47 -11.12
CA SER A 891 21.98 -15.09 -10.87
C SER A 891 21.43 -14.60 -9.54
N ILE A 892 20.16 -14.24 -9.46
CA ILE A 892 19.47 -13.95 -8.19
C ILE A 892 18.66 -15.20 -7.83
N TRP A 893 18.69 -15.59 -6.55
CA TRP A 893 17.81 -16.62 -6.01
C TRP A 893 16.76 -15.90 -5.18
N PHE A 894 15.53 -15.86 -5.69
CA PHE A 894 14.41 -15.36 -4.91
C PHE A 894 14.07 -16.33 -3.79
N MET A 895 13.81 -15.78 -2.62
CA MET A 895 13.56 -16.54 -1.40
C MET A 895 12.07 -16.55 -1.06
N ASP A 896 11.67 -17.46 -0.17
CA ASP A 896 10.34 -17.51 0.44
C ASP A 896 10.52 -17.19 1.94
N ASN A 897 9.47 -16.71 2.61
CA ASN A 897 9.46 -16.34 4.03
C ASN A 897 9.77 -17.49 5.02
N ASP A 898 10.06 -18.70 4.54
CA ASP A 898 10.56 -19.81 5.35
C ASP A 898 12.07 -20.04 5.17
N GLY A 899 12.77 -19.12 4.51
CA GLY A 899 14.19 -19.19 4.15
C GLY A 899 14.51 -20.20 3.04
N THR A 900 13.50 -20.77 2.37
CA THR A 900 13.70 -21.62 1.19
C THR A 900 13.71 -20.79 -0.09
N ARG A 901 14.14 -21.41 -1.19
CA ARG A 901 14.28 -20.70 -2.47
C ARG A 901 13.05 -20.91 -3.33
N SER A 902 12.38 -19.81 -3.67
CA SER A 902 11.21 -19.77 -4.54
C SER A 902 11.60 -19.95 -6.02
N SER A 903 12.47 -19.09 -6.54
CA SER A 903 12.82 -19.05 -7.96
C SER A 903 14.26 -18.56 -8.23
N ILE A 904 14.63 -18.47 -9.52
CA ILE A 904 15.97 -18.07 -9.95
C ILE A 904 15.88 -17.17 -11.17
N VAL A 905 16.47 -15.97 -11.08
CA VAL A 905 16.50 -14.97 -12.15
C VAL A 905 17.94 -14.69 -12.60
N ASN A 906 18.11 -14.21 -13.83
CA ASN A 906 19.40 -13.81 -14.39
C ASN A 906 19.40 -12.29 -14.66
N PRO A 907 20.05 -11.48 -13.81
CA PRO A 907 20.09 -10.02 -13.96
C PRO A 907 21.05 -9.57 -15.09
N GLY A 908 21.70 -10.51 -15.77
CA GLY A 908 22.63 -10.24 -16.87
C GLY A 908 24.08 -10.58 -16.53
N ARG A 909 25.01 -10.13 -17.39
CA ARG A 909 26.41 -10.53 -17.34
C ARG A 909 27.35 -9.32 -17.31
N ALA A 910 28.24 -9.28 -16.32
CA ALA A 910 29.38 -8.37 -16.26
C ALA A 910 30.69 -9.15 -16.49
N GLY A 911 31.58 -8.65 -17.35
CA GLY A 911 32.85 -9.33 -17.63
C GLY A 911 33.70 -9.57 -16.37
N THR A 912 34.61 -10.55 -16.38
CA THR A 912 35.40 -10.97 -15.20
C THR A 912 36.40 -9.94 -14.66
N ALA A 913 36.48 -8.75 -15.27
CA ALA A 913 37.25 -7.61 -14.76
C ALA A 913 36.40 -6.64 -13.93
N TRP A 914 35.10 -6.94 -13.80
CA TRP A 914 34.14 -6.23 -12.98
C TRP A 914 33.81 -7.06 -11.75
N ASP A 915 33.94 -6.41 -10.61
CA ASP A 915 33.67 -6.94 -9.29
C ASP A 915 32.40 -6.24 -8.76
N VAL A 916 31.55 -7.00 -8.07
CA VAL A 916 30.45 -6.44 -7.28
C VAL A 916 31.07 -5.86 -6.01
N VAL A 917 30.74 -4.61 -5.69
CA VAL A 917 31.36 -3.88 -4.57
C VAL A 917 30.33 -3.14 -3.69
N GLY A 918 29.05 -3.33 -3.95
CA GLY A 918 27.93 -2.83 -3.15
C GLY A 918 26.65 -3.51 -3.62
N VAL A 919 26.08 -4.27 -2.70
CA VAL A 919 24.79 -4.96 -2.64
C VAL A 919 24.69 -5.54 -1.24
#